data_AF-A0A5B9M8D7-F1
#
_entry.id   AF-A0A5B9M8D7-F1
#
_cell.length_a   1.000
_cell.length_b   1.000
_cell.length_c   1.000
_cell.angle_alpha   90.00
_cell.angle_beta   90.00
_cell.angle_gamma   90.00
#
_symmetry.space_group_name_H-M   'P 1'
#
loop_
_entity.id
_entity.type
_entity.pdbx_description
1 polymer ?
#
loop_
_entity_poly.entity_id
_entity_poly.type
_entity_poly.pdbx_seq_one_letter_code
_entity_poly.pdbx_strand_id
1 'polypeptide(L)'
;MTDAEQPERHSRLKTIRDASSDNLFLIIAACLSGFMLFGVPQVTNLIRPTLTWNQWTFWFLLLLAVLAFVYVTTLLRFIWPEIQFKSVFGPAQWINGWLIWIARKLSRLGRGVSGYVVPAVLFAIGMVLFFSVGIELNTPYVLFGGFVNSVGLWLILVAIWLLAGRILGADRMLAGKTLTRRMQLASSLTAEGDIQPRSAWQACGEVLSWLAAMGVILEVLWLTASYELPGASYRLFSIAALIHIAILWVVLAALADFLQKTTPLPARLLTFLLILAIVIHGSFSDIADAQPEESVAAAEKASEALASEPTSTPTDWLDTLEKRIESTPEGPVVMVAASGGGSRAALFTSLVLQMLATEPMTEFPEARQVEVSDRADQKTWGEHIVLISCVSGGSLASARYVWNDGYPADDHVPDLRYSVRDDLLDLTQDKLSRWACLAREKAKSKKSKTTSTSEIVDVKLLEQEQKRFKEVADQIGRLRENGDWKTLGDDAQTTTVIAAFSSRMADDMSMDFMAPILRGFLTPFSTRGEGLYHFWRHRFGWERVYQPGPHLAPVVDDPSGSADQAPPPRRPSPLVMFNTSDADGGRRVIVGFPNLTRGSLVGSPHAETPSAGRADEYSPLPLCDFANDPVPELALARAVRLSSNFPFGFGVSMLSESSLPKLTIHSEAPPIRGQSQRKALRLLDGGVVDNTGIDSLHAVIKSLEASAAAKPRGRESRVLDLLRQRGVVFLEIDSGAKPSGSRSGPFASATRPLSALNNAVYTNALRTSDQQQTDLERCLSDSIESRMLATIQQDPETLVAGPLEFKFTKEELVAAATAVFQPRQFAQQPLSVIRYRFMCNHLRDTRSDVMTALALGPDDKSTVIAMYLSEVFRWRQELDAIRDKYRENIGYRGLNAYTNEDVAGLTGRLLRRAKAELQQADLRGRLLRESWDQTGELEDSEKILRLSETLVRPVTLLLAVKEIARSSSMVIEGKDEQFAKLTEIVDGILADDESGIANLVASERSLPQSIDITKLDAAQFIPDESAMVYSKLNEAIEQADRTETPKLWQQQLQFDQQRDQMMQFEQLKQDRLRVRAEFFNAIGD
;
A
#
# COMPACT_ATOMS: atom_id res chain seq x y z
N MET A 1 17.21 2.72 67.82
CA MET A 1 18.33 2.87 66.87
C MET A 1 19.40 3.65 67.59
N THR A 2 20.53 3.01 67.84
CA THR A 2 21.65 3.52 68.64
C THR A 2 22.61 4.31 67.75
N ASP A 3 23.30 5.32 68.29
CA ASP A 3 24.27 6.15 67.56
C ASP A 3 25.42 5.36 66.91
N ALA A 4 25.59 4.08 67.26
CA ALA A 4 26.55 3.16 66.65
C ALA A 4 26.19 2.72 65.21
N GLU A 5 24.93 2.80 64.78
CA GLU A 5 24.51 2.36 63.42
C GLU A 5 24.74 3.42 62.32
N GLN A 6 24.88 4.71 62.69
CA GLN A 6 25.06 5.80 61.73
C GLN A 6 26.37 5.73 60.91
N PRO A 7 27.56 5.49 61.51
CA PRO A 7 28.81 5.44 60.76
C PRO A 7 28.86 4.26 59.78
N GLU A 8 28.29 3.11 60.16
CA GLU A 8 28.22 1.96 59.27
C GLU A 8 27.28 2.22 58.08
N ARG A 9 26.14 2.88 58.33
CA ARG A 9 25.22 3.27 57.25
C ARG A 9 25.84 4.30 56.31
N HIS A 10 26.59 5.28 56.83
CA HIS A 10 27.30 6.25 56.00
C HIS A 10 28.42 5.62 55.17
N SER A 11 29.18 4.68 55.77
CA SER A 11 30.20 3.91 55.07
C SER A 11 29.58 3.10 53.93
N ARG A 12 28.49 2.35 54.19
CA ARG A 12 27.77 1.59 53.16
C ARG A 12 27.23 2.47 52.04
N LEU A 13 26.61 3.61 52.37
CA LEU A 13 26.09 4.55 51.36
C LEU A 13 27.20 5.16 50.50
N LYS A 14 28.35 5.47 51.10
CA LYS A 14 29.51 5.96 50.36
C LYS A 14 30.06 4.89 49.42
N THR A 15 30.20 3.64 49.87
CA THR A 15 30.62 2.51 49.04
C THR A 15 29.66 2.28 47.87
N ILE A 16 28.35 2.36 48.09
CA ILE A 16 27.34 2.23 47.02
C ILE A 16 27.44 3.38 46.01
N ARG A 17 27.56 4.62 46.50
CA ARG A 17 27.68 5.81 45.65
C ARG A 17 28.93 5.75 44.79
N ASP A 18 30.06 5.40 45.40
CA ASP A 18 31.35 5.33 44.71
C ASP A 18 31.32 4.17 43.70
N ALA A 19 30.76 3.00 44.04
CA ALA A 19 30.55 1.88 43.12
C ALA A 19 29.60 2.21 41.95
N SER A 20 28.55 3.00 42.20
CA SER A 20 27.61 3.45 41.16
C SER A 20 28.24 4.49 40.25
N SER A 21 28.98 5.45 40.82
CA SER A 21 29.77 6.43 40.07
C SER A 21 30.81 5.73 39.20
N ASP A 22 31.43 4.67 39.70
CA ASP A 22 32.46 3.90 39.04
C ASP A 22 31.95 3.02 37.90
N ASN A 23 30.66 2.69 37.88
CA ASN A 23 30.05 1.80 36.87
C ASN A 23 28.84 2.46 36.19
N LEU A 24 28.82 3.79 36.11
CA LEU A 24 27.66 4.54 35.64
C LEU A 24 27.24 4.17 34.22
N PHE A 25 28.20 4.09 33.28
CA PHE A 25 27.88 3.75 31.89
C PHE A 25 27.39 2.30 31.80
N LEU A 26 28.03 1.38 32.52
CA LEU A 26 27.60 -0.01 32.59
C LEU A 26 26.17 -0.15 33.11
N ILE A 27 25.82 0.53 34.19
CA ILE A 27 24.47 0.49 34.78
C ILE A 27 23.44 1.01 33.76
N ILE A 28 23.71 2.16 33.13
CA ILE A 28 22.82 2.75 32.12
C ILE A 28 22.65 1.78 30.93
N ALA A 29 23.74 1.26 30.39
CA ALA A 29 23.71 0.32 29.27
C ALA A 29 22.96 -0.97 29.63
N ALA A 30 23.19 -1.53 30.82
CA ALA A 30 22.49 -2.73 31.27
C ALA A 30 20.98 -2.49 31.45
N CYS A 31 20.58 -1.35 32.00
CA CYS A 31 19.16 -0.97 32.11
C CYS A 31 18.52 -0.78 30.73
N LEU A 32 19.19 -0.09 29.80
CA LEU A 32 18.71 0.11 28.43
C LEU A 32 18.61 -1.21 27.67
N SER A 33 19.63 -2.08 27.76
CA SER A 33 19.63 -3.41 27.13
C SER A 33 18.56 -4.33 27.73
N GLY A 34 18.36 -4.30 29.05
CA GLY A 34 17.28 -5.02 29.71
C GLY A 34 15.90 -4.52 29.26
N PHE A 35 15.71 -3.19 29.18
CA PHE A 35 14.48 -2.61 28.64
C PHE A 35 14.28 -2.95 27.16
N MET A 36 15.34 -2.94 26.34
CA MET A 36 15.27 -3.34 24.93
C MET A 36 14.84 -4.80 24.78
N LEU A 37 15.42 -5.72 25.54
CA LEU A 37 15.15 -7.15 25.42
C LEU A 37 13.78 -7.57 26.02
N PHE A 38 13.37 -6.95 27.12
CA PHE A 38 12.19 -7.37 27.88
C PHE A 38 11.04 -6.37 27.88
N GLY A 39 11.32 -5.09 27.61
CA GLY A 39 10.34 -4.01 27.59
C GLY A 39 9.79 -3.69 26.21
N VAL A 40 10.48 -4.08 25.13
CA VAL A 40 10.04 -3.87 23.74
C VAL A 40 9.23 -5.08 23.26
N PRO A 41 7.91 -4.94 23.04
CA PRO A 41 7.05 -6.08 22.72
C PRO A 41 7.48 -6.88 21.48
N GLN A 42 8.01 -6.21 20.46
CA GLN A 42 8.52 -6.84 19.24
C GLN A 42 9.63 -7.85 19.57
N VAL A 43 10.54 -7.48 20.48
CA VAL A 43 11.63 -8.37 20.92
C VAL A 43 11.08 -9.50 21.78
N THR A 44 10.15 -9.21 22.68
CA THR A 44 9.55 -10.26 23.52
C THR A 44 8.74 -11.28 22.72
N ASN A 45 7.99 -10.85 21.70
CA ASN A 45 7.24 -11.73 20.81
C ASN A 45 8.18 -12.61 19.99
N LEU A 46 9.34 -12.07 19.60
CA LEU A 46 10.37 -12.82 18.92
C LEU A 46 10.97 -13.90 19.83
N ILE A 47 11.21 -13.60 21.11
CA ILE A 47 11.86 -14.51 22.07
C ILE A 47 10.94 -15.61 22.60
N ARG A 48 9.61 -15.39 22.65
CA ARG A 48 8.68 -16.38 23.22
C ARG A 48 8.78 -17.74 22.50
N PRO A 49 9.25 -18.80 23.17
CA PRO A 49 9.28 -20.14 22.58
C PRO A 49 7.85 -20.63 22.35
N THR A 50 7.65 -21.44 21.31
CA THR A 50 6.40 -22.20 21.19
C THR A 50 6.38 -23.28 22.28
N LEU A 51 5.19 -23.54 22.84
CA LEU A 51 5.03 -24.52 23.92
C LEU A 51 5.26 -25.96 23.44
N THR A 52 5.19 -26.20 22.14
CA THR A 52 5.43 -27.50 21.52
C THR A 52 6.92 -27.81 21.59
N TRP A 53 7.26 -28.70 22.53
CA TRP A 53 8.59 -29.29 22.67
C TRP A 53 8.85 -30.25 21.50
N ASN A 54 9.08 -29.72 20.32
CA ASN A 54 9.69 -30.48 19.24
C ASN A 54 11.23 -30.42 19.38
N GLN A 55 11.90 -31.31 18.65
CA GLN A 55 13.37 -31.39 18.63
C GLN A 55 14.01 -30.05 18.22
N TRP A 56 13.31 -29.24 17.40
CA TRP A 56 13.76 -27.91 16.99
C TRP A 56 13.76 -26.90 18.12
N THR A 57 12.69 -26.81 18.90
CA THR A 57 12.59 -25.94 20.08
C THR A 57 13.69 -26.27 21.08
N PHE A 58 14.03 -27.56 21.26
CA PHE A 58 15.16 -27.96 22.09
C PHE A 58 16.50 -27.43 21.58
N TRP A 59 16.84 -27.68 20.31
CA TRP A 59 18.11 -27.20 19.74
C TRP A 59 18.20 -25.67 19.73
N PHE A 60 17.08 -25.01 19.44
CA PHE A 60 16.94 -23.56 19.50
C PHE A 60 17.20 -23.03 20.92
N LEU A 61 16.52 -23.58 21.94
CA LEU A 61 16.70 -23.19 23.33
C LEU A 61 18.11 -23.53 23.84
N LEU A 62 18.68 -24.66 23.43
CA LEU A 62 20.05 -25.04 23.77
C LEU A 62 21.04 -24.04 23.18
N LEU A 63 20.91 -23.69 21.90
CA LEU A 63 21.77 -22.70 21.26
C LEU A 63 21.62 -21.33 21.93
N LEU A 64 20.39 -20.91 22.25
CA LEU A 64 20.12 -19.68 23.01
C LEU A 64 20.75 -19.71 24.39
N ALA A 65 20.65 -20.84 25.09
CA ALA A 65 21.27 -21.04 26.40
C ALA A 65 22.79 -21.01 26.31
N VAL A 66 23.39 -21.64 25.29
CA VAL A 66 24.83 -21.59 25.02
C VAL A 66 25.26 -20.15 24.71
N LEU A 67 24.54 -19.44 23.84
CA LEU A 67 24.81 -18.03 23.54
C LEU A 67 24.70 -17.19 24.81
N ALA A 68 23.58 -17.26 25.53
CA ALA A 68 23.35 -16.53 26.78
C ALA A 68 24.42 -16.86 27.83
N PHE A 69 24.85 -18.12 27.91
CA PHE A 69 25.91 -18.54 28.81
C PHE A 69 27.27 -17.94 28.41
N VAL A 70 27.66 -18.01 27.13
CA VAL A 70 28.87 -17.35 26.60
C VAL A 70 28.83 -15.85 26.91
N TYR A 71 27.68 -15.24 26.68
CA TYR A 71 27.43 -13.83 26.91
C TYR A 71 27.53 -13.41 28.38
N VAL A 72 26.78 -14.07 29.26
CA VAL A 72 26.77 -13.80 30.71
C VAL A 72 28.15 -14.06 31.29
N THR A 73 28.79 -15.18 30.95
CA THR A 73 30.14 -15.45 31.46
C THR A 73 31.18 -14.45 30.94
N THR A 74 31.01 -13.91 29.72
CA THR A 74 31.89 -12.85 29.18
C THR A 74 31.72 -11.60 30.03
N LEU A 75 30.47 -11.22 30.26
CA LEU A 75 30.11 -10.05 31.04
C LEU A 75 30.61 -10.18 32.48
N LEU A 76 30.35 -11.31 33.14
CA LEU A 76 30.79 -11.59 34.50
C LEU A 76 32.31 -11.55 34.63
N ARG A 77 33.05 -12.14 33.67
CA ARG A 77 34.52 -12.08 33.67
C ARG A 77 35.03 -10.66 33.42
N PHE A 78 34.31 -9.85 32.65
CA PHE A 78 34.69 -8.48 32.39
C PHE A 78 34.45 -7.58 33.60
N ILE A 79 33.30 -7.72 34.27
CA ILE A 79 32.93 -6.98 35.48
C ILE A 79 33.76 -7.45 36.69
N TRP A 80 33.93 -8.77 36.84
CA TRP A 80 34.62 -9.42 37.95
C TRP A 80 35.74 -10.33 37.43
N PRO A 81 36.92 -9.77 37.13
CA PRO A 81 38.04 -10.53 36.59
C PRO A 81 38.57 -11.64 37.53
N GLU A 82 38.21 -11.59 38.82
CA GLU A 82 38.50 -12.62 39.81
C GLU A 82 37.77 -13.95 39.53
N ILE A 83 36.64 -13.90 38.82
CA ILE A 83 35.86 -15.10 38.50
C ILE A 83 36.54 -15.85 37.34
N GLN A 84 37.35 -16.86 37.68
CA GLN A 84 38.05 -17.69 36.70
C GLN A 84 37.15 -18.79 36.12
N PHE A 85 36.51 -18.54 34.98
CA PHE A 85 35.90 -19.60 34.17
C PHE A 85 36.95 -20.28 33.27
N LYS A 86 37.55 -21.37 33.74
CA LYS A 86 38.66 -22.07 33.04
C LYS A 86 38.25 -22.92 31.82
N SER A 87 36.98 -23.30 31.63
CA SER A 87 36.58 -24.27 30.59
C SER A 87 35.69 -23.72 29.46
N VAL A 88 35.00 -22.60 29.68
CA VAL A 88 33.88 -22.16 28.82
C VAL A 88 34.33 -21.30 27.63
N PHE A 89 35.50 -20.67 27.74
CA PHE A 89 35.95 -19.65 26.81
C PHE A 89 36.94 -20.12 25.76
N GLY A 90 37.06 -21.44 25.51
CA GLY A 90 38.05 -22.03 24.61
C GLY A 90 38.32 -21.19 23.35
N PRO A 91 37.31 -20.83 22.53
CA PRO A 91 37.51 -20.04 21.31
C PRO A 91 37.99 -18.59 21.54
N ALA A 92 37.35 -17.81 22.41
CA ALA A 92 37.75 -16.41 22.62
C ALA A 92 39.05 -16.29 23.43
N GLN A 93 39.30 -17.19 24.39
CA GLN A 93 40.60 -17.32 25.06
C GLN A 93 41.68 -17.78 24.09
N TRP A 94 41.35 -18.64 23.11
CA TRP A 94 42.26 -19.05 22.07
C TRP A 94 42.60 -17.89 21.13
N ILE A 95 41.61 -17.13 20.65
CA ILE A 95 41.83 -15.92 19.82
C ILE A 95 42.61 -14.86 20.62
N ASN A 96 42.21 -14.56 21.86
CA ASN A 96 42.94 -13.61 22.70
C ASN A 96 44.35 -14.10 23.03
N GLY A 97 44.51 -15.40 23.27
CA GLY A 97 45.80 -16.05 23.46
C GLY A 97 46.70 -15.89 22.23
N TRP A 98 46.13 -16.04 21.04
CA TRP A 98 46.78 -15.75 19.76
C TRP A 98 47.13 -14.26 19.63
N LEU A 99 46.21 -13.33 19.87
CA LEU A 99 46.48 -11.89 19.79
C LEU A 99 47.56 -11.45 20.79
N ILE A 100 47.52 -11.96 22.02
CA ILE A 100 48.54 -11.70 23.04
C ILE A 100 49.87 -12.34 22.65
N TRP A 101 49.86 -13.55 22.09
CA TRP A 101 51.06 -14.21 21.59
C TRP A 101 51.69 -13.43 20.44
N ILE A 102 50.89 -12.97 19.47
CA ILE A 102 51.30 -12.08 18.37
C ILE A 102 51.86 -10.79 18.94
N ALA A 103 51.15 -10.12 19.84
CA ALA A 103 51.60 -8.88 20.47
C ALA A 103 52.93 -9.05 21.23
N ARG A 104 53.11 -10.17 21.95
CA ARG A 104 54.37 -10.51 22.63
C ARG A 104 55.49 -10.84 21.66
N LYS A 105 55.21 -11.53 20.55
CA LYS A 105 56.20 -11.81 19.51
C LYS A 105 56.62 -10.52 18.82
N LEU A 106 55.66 -9.63 18.52
CA LEU A 106 55.91 -8.31 17.96
C LEU A 106 56.66 -7.39 18.92
N SER A 107 56.40 -7.45 20.23
CA SER A 107 57.16 -6.68 21.22
C SER A 107 58.61 -7.15 21.30
N ARG A 108 58.84 -8.48 21.25
CA ARG A 108 60.19 -9.07 21.24
C ARG A 108 60.96 -8.80 19.95
N LEU A 109 60.29 -8.83 18.80
CA LEU A 109 60.82 -8.36 17.51
C LEU A 109 60.97 -6.82 17.49
N GLY A 110 60.32 -6.13 18.42
CA GLY A 110 60.09 -4.69 18.47
C GLY A 110 61.28 -3.81 18.79
N ARG A 111 62.53 -4.33 18.85
CA ARG A 111 63.70 -3.44 18.73
C ARG A 111 63.97 -3.01 17.28
N GLY A 112 63.36 -3.66 16.29
CA GLY A 112 63.51 -3.34 14.86
C GLY A 112 62.22 -2.88 14.17
N VAL A 113 62.37 -2.45 12.90
CA VAL A 113 61.31 -1.92 12.02
C VAL A 113 60.11 -2.87 11.87
N SER A 114 60.33 -4.18 11.98
CA SER A 114 59.31 -5.23 11.87
C SER A 114 58.12 -5.08 12.83
N GLY A 115 58.31 -4.44 13.99
CA GLY A 115 57.23 -4.16 14.95
C GLY A 115 56.16 -3.18 14.43
N TYR A 116 56.51 -2.37 13.42
CA TYR A 116 55.58 -1.47 12.73
C TYR A 116 55.05 -2.07 11.43
N VAL A 117 55.84 -2.92 10.77
CA VAL A 117 55.48 -3.56 9.50
C VAL A 117 54.24 -4.43 9.65
N VAL A 118 54.15 -5.27 10.69
CA VAL A 118 52.99 -6.18 10.83
C VAL A 118 51.68 -5.42 11.07
N PRO A 119 51.57 -4.47 12.01
CA PRO A 119 50.37 -3.63 12.12
C PRO A 119 50.08 -2.86 10.83
N ALA A 120 51.09 -2.31 10.15
CA ALA A 120 50.89 -1.59 8.89
C ALA A 120 50.36 -2.50 7.76
N VAL A 121 50.87 -3.72 7.65
CA VAL A 121 50.39 -4.73 6.68
C VAL A 121 48.97 -5.17 7.02
N LEU A 122 48.66 -5.44 8.29
CA LEU A 122 47.30 -5.78 8.71
C LEU A 122 46.33 -4.63 8.47
N PHE A 123 46.75 -3.39 8.72
CA PHE A 123 45.97 -2.20 8.42
C PHE A 123 45.75 -2.07 6.91
N ALA A 124 46.78 -2.25 6.09
CA ALA A 124 46.67 -2.20 4.64
C ALA A 124 45.76 -3.30 4.09
N ILE A 125 45.91 -4.55 4.53
CA ILE A 125 45.02 -5.66 4.17
C ILE A 125 43.59 -5.34 4.64
N GLY A 126 43.45 -4.85 5.87
CA GLY A 126 42.15 -4.48 6.43
C GLY A 126 41.47 -3.40 5.60
N MET A 127 42.19 -2.35 5.21
CA MET A 127 41.71 -1.29 4.31
C MET A 127 41.37 -1.84 2.94
N VAL A 128 42.21 -2.69 2.35
CA VAL A 128 41.93 -3.34 1.07
C VAL A 128 40.64 -4.14 1.19
N LEU A 129 40.52 -5.09 2.12
CA LEU A 129 39.30 -5.88 2.29
C LEU A 129 38.06 -4.99 2.53
N PHE A 130 38.21 -3.97 3.36
CA PHE A 130 37.15 -3.05 3.73
C PHE A 130 36.63 -2.17 2.56
N PHE A 131 37.48 -1.86 1.57
CA PHE A 131 37.11 -1.06 0.39
C PHE A 131 36.99 -1.88 -0.90
N SER A 132 37.53 -3.10 -0.95
CA SER A 132 37.64 -3.89 -2.19
C SER A 132 36.35 -4.61 -2.58
N VAL A 133 35.42 -4.80 -1.64
CA VAL A 133 34.23 -5.61 -1.88
C VAL A 133 32.98 -4.74 -1.71
N GLY A 134 32.34 -4.45 -2.84
CA GLY A 134 31.02 -3.85 -2.85
C GLY A 134 30.04 -4.71 -2.03
N ILE A 135 29.11 -4.06 -1.34
CA ILE A 135 28.06 -4.75 -0.57
C ILE A 135 27.19 -5.63 -1.51
N GLU A 136 27.13 -5.26 -2.79
CA GLU A 136 26.29 -5.85 -3.85
C GLU A 136 26.91 -7.04 -4.59
N LEU A 137 27.59 -7.96 -3.91
CA LEU A 137 27.94 -9.21 -4.59
C LEU A 137 26.66 -10.03 -4.81
N ASN A 138 26.22 -10.15 -6.08
CA ASN A 138 25.17 -11.06 -6.59
C ASN A 138 25.53 -12.53 -6.29
N THR A 139 25.60 -12.87 -5.01
CA THR A 139 25.97 -14.16 -4.49
C THR A 139 24.82 -14.69 -3.65
N PRO A 140 24.65 -16.02 -3.53
CA PRO A 140 23.71 -16.62 -2.57
C PRO A 140 23.94 -16.15 -1.13
N TYR A 141 25.15 -15.66 -0.89
CA TYR A 141 25.59 -14.93 0.27
C TYR A 141 25.19 -13.45 0.18
N VAL A 142 23.89 -13.14 0.27
CA VAL A 142 23.41 -11.76 0.43
C VAL A 142 24.31 -11.04 1.43
N LEU A 143 24.87 -9.86 1.11
CA LEU A 143 25.85 -9.12 1.95
C LEU A 143 27.19 -9.85 2.24
N PHE A 144 27.68 -10.76 1.40
CA PHE A 144 29.04 -11.30 1.53
C PHE A 144 30.10 -10.19 1.61
N GLY A 145 29.92 -9.14 0.80
CA GLY A 145 30.74 -7.93 0.89
C GLY A 145 30.67 -7.29 2.27
N GLY A 146 29.50 -7.26 2.91
CA GLY A 146 29.35 -6.82 4.30
C GLY A 146 30.16 -7.65 5.30
N PHE A 147 30.23 -8.98 5.13
CA PHE A 147 31.10 -9.82 5.95
C PHE A 147 32.59 -9.52 5.70
N VAL A 148 33.02 -9.41 4.44
CA VAL A 148 34.41 -9.07 4.11
C VAL A 148 34.77 -7.69 4.66
N ASN A 149 33.87 -6.72 4.58
CA ASN A 149 34.04 -5.38 5.15
C ASN A 149 34.13 -5.45 6.68
N SER A 150 33.32 -6.29 7.32
CA SER A 150 33.42 -6.55 8.75
C SER A 150 34.81 -7.11 9.10
N VAL A 151 35.30 -8.13 8.37
CA VAL A 151 36.65 -8.68 8.54
C VAL A 151 37.74 -7.63 8.32
N GLY A 152 37.61 -6.80 7.27
CA GLY A 152 38.52 -5.69 7.01
C GLY A 152 38.58 -4.70 8.16
N LEU A 153 37.42 -4.29 8.68
CA LEU A 153 37.29 -3.43 9.85
C LEU A 153 37.92 -4.08 11.10
N TRP A 154 37.71 -5.38 11.32
CA TRP A 154 38.36 -6.12 12.42
C TRP A 154 39.88 -6.06 12.31
N LEU A 155 40.44 -6.28 11.12
CA LEU A 155 41.88 -6.20 10.89
C LEU A 155 42.42 -4.79 11.13
N ILE A 156 41.70 -3.75 10.70
CA ILE A 156 42.02 -2.35 10.98
C ILE A 156 42.06 -2.10 12.49
N LEU A 157 41.03 -2.52 13.23
CA LEU A 157 40.95 -2.33 14.69
C LEU A 157 42.06 -3.09 15.42
N VAL A 158 42.36 -4.32 15.00
CA VAL A 158 43.47 -5.12 15.54
C VAL A 158 44.81 -4.48 15.22
N ALA A 159 45.00 -3.92 14.03
CA ALA A 159 46.22 -3.21 13.65
C ALA A 159 46.43 -1.93 14.47
N ILE A 160 45.38 -1.10 14.60
CA ILE A 160 45.39 0.10 15.45
C ILE A 160 45.70 -0.29 16.89
N TRP A 161 45.11 -1.39 17.37
CA TRP A 161 45.43 -1.95 18.65
C TRP A 161 46.94 -2.29 18.69
N LEU A 162 47.44 -3.25 17.93
CA LEU A 162 48.87 -3.63 17.97
C LEU A 162 49.85 -2.42 17.87
N LEU A 163 49.53 -1.42 17.06
CA LEU A 163 50.30 -0.17 16.95
C LEU A 163 50.26 0.67 18.23
N ALA A 164 49.09 0.90 18.82
CA ALA A 164 48.95 1.64 20.08
C ALA A 164 49.71 0.93 21.22
N GLY A 165 49.61 -0.39 21.30
CA GLY A 165 50.36 -1.20 22.26
C GLY A 165 51.87 -1.04 22.08
N ARG A 166 52.34 -0.91 20.84
CA ARG A 166 53.76 -0.66 20.55
C ARG A 166 54.21 0.74 20.96
N ILE A 167 53.42 1.77 20.64
CA ILE A 167 53.72 3.19 20.94
C ILE A 167 53.78 3.42 22.45
N LEU A 168 52.81 2.87 23.18
CA LEU A 168 52.73 3.00 24.64
C LEU A 168 53.73 2.08 25.38
N GLY A 169 54.39 1.19 24.64
CA GLY A 169 55.38 0.24 25.13
C GLY A 169 54.71 -1.05 25.61
N ALA A 170 54.62 -2.03 24.72
CA ALA A 170 54.00 -3.32 25.02
C ALA A 170 54.65 -4.02 26.22
N ASP A 171 55.94 -3.82 26.45
CA ASP A 171 56.62 -4.33 27.64
C ASP A 171 56.20 -3.58 28.91
N ARG A 172 55.88 -2.27 28.87
CA ARG A 172 55.30 -1.55 30.02
C ARG A 172 53.85 -1.94 30.28
N MET A 173 53.10 -2.27 29.23
CA MET A 173 51.70 -2.68 29.32
C MET A 173 51.51 -4.17 29.66
N LEU A 174 52.45 -5.03 29.27
CA LEU A 174 52.45 -6.46 29.57
C LEU A 174 53.27 -6.80 30.81
N ALA A 175 54.34 -6.05 31.12
CA ALA A 175 55.09 -6.20 32.36
C ALA A 175 54.44 -5.38 33.47
N GLY A 176 53.26 -5.81 33.90
CA GLY A 176 52.80 -5.61 35.27
C GLY A 176 53.66 -6.37 36.29
N LYS A 177 55.00 -6.45 36.09
CA LYS A 177 55.97 -7.20 36.92
C LYS A 177 57.04 -6.32 37.57
N THR A 178 57.35 -5.13 37.04
CA THR A 178 58.37 -4.25 37.63
C THR A 178 57.79 -3.22 38.59
N LEU A 179 56.56 -2.74 38.37
CA LEU A 179 55.85 -1.89 39.35
C LEU A 179 55.30 -2.71 40.53
N THR A 180 54.80 -3.91 40.25
CA THR A 180 54.39 -4.92 41.23
C THR A 180 55.53 -5.37 42.12
N ARG A 181 56.81 -5.32 41.74
CA ARG A 181 57.87 -5.67 42.69
C ARG A 181 58.03 -4.64 43.81
N ARG A 182 57.67 -3.37 43.56
CA ARG A 182 57.61 -2.30 44.60
C ARG A 182 56.26 -2.29 45.31
N MET A 183 55.16 -2.55 44.61
CA MET A 183 53.82 -2.66 45.20
C MET A 183 53.61 -3.95 46.01
N GLN A 184 54.13 -5.11 45.59
CA GLN A 184 54.14 -6.37 46.34
C GLN A 184 55.02 -6.30 47.58
N LEU A 185 56.10 -5.48 47.55
CA LEU A 185 56.89 -5.19 48.75
C LEU A 185 56.14 -4.26 49.73
N ALA A 186 55.21 -3.45 49.23
CA ALA A 186 54.32 -2.62 50.06
C ALA A 186 53.05 -3.37 50.50
N SER A 187 52.52 -4.29 49.69
CA SER A 187 51.30 -5.06 49.92
C SER A 187 51.56 -6.39 50.64
N SER A 188 52.81 -6.86 50.74
CA SER A 188 53.16 -7.99 51.61
C SER A 188 52.90 -7.72 53.11
N LEU A 189 52.55 -6.47 53.47
CA LEU A 189 52.12 -6.07 54.81
C LEU A 189 50.60 -6.17 55.02
N THR A 190 49.80 -6.36 53.98
CA THR A 190 48.34 -6.49 54.03
C THR A 190 47.94 -7.78 53.33
N ALA A 191 47.45 -8.77 54.07
CA ALA A 191 47.15 -10.13 53.60
C ALA A 191 45.93 -10.23 52.63
N GLU A 192 45.75 -9.25 51.75
CA GLU A 192 44.74 -9.29 50.68
C GLU A 192 45.36 -9.87 49.40
N GLY A 193 44.62 -10.79 48.79
CA GLY A 193 45.08 -11.66 47.71
C GLY A 193 45.71 -10.93 46.52
N ASP A 194 46.74 -11.58 45.96
CA ASP A 194 47.62 -11.13 44.89
C ASP A 194 46.87 -11.03 43.53
N ILE A 195 45.99 -10.04 43.38
CA ILE A 195 45.25 -9.78 42.14
C ILE A 195 46.17 -9.01 41.18
N GLN A 196 46.64 -9.68 40.12
CA GLN A 196 47.40 -8.99 39.07
C GLN A 196 46.48 -8.00 38.34
N PRO A 197 46.80 -6.69 38.33
CA PRO A 197 45.98 -5.70 37.66
C PRO A 197 45.97 -5.96 36.16
N ARG A 198 44.76 -6.18 35.61
CA ARG A 198 44.54 -6.33 34.18
C ARG A 198 44.90 -5.02 33.49
N SER A 199 45.75 -5.06 32.47
CA SER A 199 46.08 -3.84 31.72
C SER A 199 44.90 -3.41 30.83
N ALA A 200 44.68 -2.09 30.70
CA ALA A 200 43.77 -1.48 29.71
C ALA A 200 43.93 -2.12 28.31
N TRP A 201 45.18 -2.38 27.94
CA TRP A 201 45.59 -3.04 26.72
C TRP A 201 44.92 -4.41 26.50
N GLN A 202 45.06 -5.30 27.49
CA GLN A 202 44.52 -6.66 27.46
C GLN A 202 42.98 -6.65 27.47
N ALA A 203 42.36 -5.72 28.20
CA ALA A 203 40.91 -5.58 28.18
C ALA A 203 40.39 -5.24 26.78
N CYS A 204 40.99 -4.28 26.08
CA CYS A 204 40.63 -3.95 24.70
C CYS A 204 40.84 -5.14 23.74
N GLY A 205 41.95 -5.88 23.87
CA GLY A 205 42.23 -7.05 23.04
C GLY A 205 41.23 -8.20 23.26
N GLU A 206 40.80 -8.41 24.51
CA GLU A 206 39.75 -9.37 24.83
C GLU A 206 38.39 -8.98 24.22
N VAL A 207 38.02 -7.70 24.29
CA VAL A 207 36.78 -7.21 23.67
C VAL A 207 36.82 -7.37 22.15
N LEU A 208 37.93 -7.02 21.49
CA LEU A 208 38.12 -7.21 20.05
C LEU A 208 38.06 -8.70 19.65
N SER A 209 38.67 -9.59 20.44
CA SER A 209 38.62 -11.04 20.19
C SER A 209 37.20 -11.60 20.31
N TRP A 210 36.48 -11.18 21.35
CA TRP A 210 35.10 -11.59 21.59
C TRP A 210 34.18 -11.11 20.47
N LEU A 211 34.34 -9.86 20.07
CA LEU A 211 33.61 -9.25 18.98
C LEU A 211 33.81 -10.00 17.65
N ALA A 212 35.06 -10.34 17.30
CA ALA A 212 35.36 -11.12 16.10
C ALA A 212 34.73 -12.53 16.17
N ALA A 213 34.84 -13.22 17.32
CA ALA A 213 34.24 -14.53 17.50
C ALA A 213 32.72 -14.51 17.35
N MET A 214 32.06 -13.52 17.97
CA MET A 214 30.62 -13.35 17.87
C MET A 214 30.17 -12.95 16.47
N GLY A 215 30.95 -12.11 15.77
CA GLY A 215 30.70 -11.78 14.36
C GLY A 215 30.71 -13.03 13.47
N VAL A 216 31.68 -13.92 13.64
CA VAL A 216 31.73 -15.21 12.93
C VAL A 216 30.52 -16.09 13.27
N ILE A 217 30.12 -16.17 14.54
CA ILE A 217 28.94 -16.94 14.95
C ILE A 217 27.67 -16.40 14.29
N LEU A 218 27.47 -15.09 14.30
CA LEU A 218 26.31 -14.45 13.66
C LEU A 218 26.28 -14.71 12.15
N GLU A 219 27.43 -14.64 11.49
CA GLU A 219 27.50 -14.98 10.07
C GLU A 219 27.19 -16.44 9.81
N VAL A 220 27.73 -17.38 10.61
CA VAL A 220 27.35 -18.80 10.49
C VAL A 220 25.84 -18.98 10.67
N LEU A 221 25.21 -18.30 11.63
CA LEU A 221 23.75 -18.34 11.81
C LEU A 221 22.99 -17.75 10.61
N TRP A 222 23.50 -16.67 10.03
CA TRP A 222 22.93 -16.09 8.81
C TRP A 222 23.04 -17.05 7.61
N LEU A 223 24.24 -17.60 7.40
CA LEU A 223 24.53 -18.53 6.30
C LEU A 223 23.66 -19.77 6.40
N THR A 224 23.65 -20.39 7.58
CA THR A 224 22.86 -21.60 7.83
C THR A 224 21.37 -21.33 7.60
N ALA A 225 20.86 -20.16 7.99
CA ALA A 225 19.47 -19.75 7.70
C ALA A 225 19.22 -19.48 6.20
N SER A 226 20.20 -18.91 5.49
CA SER A 226 20.10 -18.60 4.06
C SER A 226 20.11 -19.86 3.19
N TYR A 227 20.87 -20.88 3.59
CA TYR A 227 20.90 -22.20 2.96
C TYR A 227 19.80 -23.14 3.45
N GLU A 228 18.85 -22.64 4.25
CA GLU A 228 17.73 -23.40 4.78
C GLU A 228 18.19 -24.69 5.50
N LEU A 229 19.34 -24.64 6.18
CA LEU A 229 19.85 -25.78 6.92
C LEU A 229 18.89 -26.12 8.07
N PRO A 230 18.60 -27.41 8.31
CA PRO A 230 17.67 -27.82 9.34
C PRO A 230 18.01 -27.19 10.70
N GLY A 231 17.08 -26.38 11.24
CA GLY A 231 17.18 -25.72 12.56
C GLY A 231 17.76 -24.32 12.57
N ALA A 232 18.34 -23.88 11.46
CA ALA A 232 18.67 -22.50 11.27
C ALA A 232 17.44 -21.74 10.75
N SER A 233 17.20 -20.55 11.30
CA SER A 233 16.11 -19.69 10.84
C SER A 233 16.52 -18.23 10.98
N TYR A 234 15.94 -17.37 10.14
CA TYR A 234 16.10 -15.92 10.27
C TYR A 234 15.64 -15.41 11.64
N ARG A 235 14.62 -16.05 12.24
CA ARG A 235 14.19 -15.76 13.61
C ARG A 235 15.30 -15.97 14.64
N LEU A 236 15.99 -17.11 14.54
CA LEU A 236 17.12 -17.40 15.43
C LEU A 236 18.25 -16.39 15.24
N PHE A 237 18.57 -16.03 14.00
CA PHE A 237 19.54 -14.97 13.71
C PHE A 237 19.11 -13.64 14.35
N SER A 238 17.87 -13.19 14.16
CA SER A 238 17.37 -11.93 14.74
C SER A 238 17.49 -11.90 16.26
N ILE A 239 17.13 -12.99 16.94
CA ILE A 239 17.25 -13.10 18.39
C ILE A 239 18.72 -13.03 18.81
N ALA A 240 19.59 -13.80 18.15
CA ALA A 240 21.03 -13.79 18.42
C ALA A 240 21.64 -12.40 18.19
N ALA A 241 21.25 -11.72 17.12
CA ALA A 241 21.68 -10.36 16.78
C ALA A 241 21.18 -9.32 17.80
N LEU A 242 19.92 -9.39 18.25
CA LEU A 242 19.40 -8.49 19.28
C LEU A 242 20.13 -8.66 20.62
N ILE A 243 20.33 -9.91 21.04
CA ILE A 243 21.13 -10.22 22.23
C ILE A 243 22.57 -9.73 22.05
N HIS A 244 23.16 -9.93 20.86
CA HIS A 244 24.49 -9.43 20.53
C HIS A 244 24.59 -7.92 20.69
N ILE A 245 23.66 -7.15 20.10
CA ILE A 245 23.62 -5.69 20.18
C ILE A 245 23.49 -5.24 21.63
N ALA A 246 22.55 -5.82 22.39
CA ALA A 246 22.34 -5.46 23.79
C ALA A 246 23.61 -5.69 24.62
N ILE A 247 24.34 -6.78 24.36
CA ILE A 247 25.53 -7.10 25.14
C ILE A 247 26.75 -6.34 24.65
N LEU A 248 26.85 -6.10 23.34
CA LEU A 248 27.85 -5.20 22.78
C LEU A 248 27.81 -3.85 23.47
N TRP A 249 26.62 -3.28 23.66
CA TRP A 249 26.44 -2.02 24.40
C TRP A 249 26.96 -2.11 25.84
N VAL A 250 26.63 -3.20 26.55
CA VAL A 250 27.06 -3.41 27.94
C VAL A 250 28.58 -3.60 28.02
N VAL A 251 29.18 -4.37 27.11
CA VAL A 251 30.63 -4.61 27.04
C VAL A 251 31.39 -3.33 26.71
N LEU A 252 30.92 -2.54 25.75
CA LEU A 252 31.53 -1.24 25.42
C LEU A 252 31.41 -0.24 26.57
N ALA A 253 30.27 -0.20 27.26
CA ALA A 253 30.07 0.63 28.44
C ALA A 253 30.99 0.21 29.60
N ALA A 254 31.09 -1.09 29.85
CA ALA A 254 32.02 -1.65 30.83
C ALA A 254 33.47 -1.30 30.48
N LEU A 255 33.84 -1.40 29.19
CA LEU A 255 35.17 -1.03 28.72
C LEU A 255 35.44 0.46 28.94
N ALA A 256 34.49 1.34 28.64
CA ALA A 256 34.63 2.77 28.90
C ALA A 256 34.83 3.07 30.39
N ASP A 257 34.04 2.44 31.28
CA ASP A 257 34.20 2.56 32.73
C ASP A 257 35.55 2.01 33.22
N PHE A 258 36.00 0.88 32.67
CA PHE A 258 37.30 0.31 32.99
C PHE A 258 38.45 1.22 32.54
N LEU A 259 38.38 1.78 31.33
CA LEU A 259 39.37 2.72 30.80
C LEU A 259 39.40 4.02 31.62
N GLN A 260 38.24 4.50 32.08
CA GLN A 260 38.14 5.68 32.94
C GLN A 260 38.87 5.48 34.29
N LYS A 261 38.86 4.25 34.81
CA LYS A 261 39.54 3.89 36.07
C LYS A 261 41.04 3.66 35.88
N THR A 262 41.42 3.05 34.77
CA THR A 262 42.78 2.53 34.56
C THR A 262 43.68 3.45 33.78
N THR A 263 43.12 4.44 33.09
CA THR A 263 43.87 5.41 32.28
C THR A 263 43.59 6.84 32.74
N PRO A 264 44.53 7.77 32.55
CA PRO A 264 44.29 9.19 32.85
C PRO A 264 43.34 9.87 31.85
N LEU A 265 42.90 9.16 30.81
CA LEU A 265 42.02 9.70 29.79
C LEU A 265 40.58 9.79 30.33
N PRO A 266 39.82 10.84 29.97
CA PRO A 266 38.40 10.94 30.28
C PRO A 266 37.60 10.02 29.35
N ALA A 267 37.80 8.70 29.48
CA ALA A 267 37.29 7.69 28.57
C ALA A 267 35.77 7.79 28.38
N ARG A 268 35.00 8.08 29.44
CA ARG A 268 33.54 8.27 29.34
C ARG A 268 33.16 9.42 28.42
N LEU A 269 33.82 10.56 28.57
CA LEU A 269 33.58 11.73 27.74
C LEU A 269 33.98 11.44 26.29
N LEU A 270 35.13 10.79 26.07
CA LEU A 270 35.57 10.40 24.74
C LEU A 270 34.61 9.39 24.09
N THR A 271 34.11 8.39 24.84
CA THR A 271 33.09 7.46 24.36
C THR A 271 31.79 8.18 24.04
N PHE A 272 31.32 9.10 24.89
CA PHE A 272 30.14 9.90 24.61
C PHE A 272 30.31 10.77 23.37
N LEU A 273 31.46 11.45 23.22
CA LEU A 273 31.76 12.25 22.03
C LEU A 273 31.88 11.38 20.78
N LEU A 274 32.42 10.16 20.89
CA LEU A 274 32.48 9.21 19.79
C LEU A 274 31.08 8.74 19.40
N ILE A 275 30.23 8.37 20.36
CA ILE A 275 28.84 7.99 20.10
C ILE A 275 28.10 9.17 19.47
N LEU A 276 28.27 10.39 20.01
CA LEU A 276 27.68 11.60 19.46
C LEU A 276 28.20 11.87 18.05
N ALA A 277 29.49 11.67 17.77
CA ALA A 277 30.06 11.81 16.43
C ALA A 277 29.52 10.75 15.48
N ILE A 278 29.35 9.50 15.92
CA ILE A 278 28.73 8.41 15.14
C ILE A 278 27.25 8.70 14.90
N VAL A 279 26.53 9.25 15.87
CA VAL A 279 25.12 9.61 15.71
C VAL A 279 24.99 10.82 14.80
N ILE A 280 25.83 11.84 14.95
CA ILE A 280 25.86 13.02 14.07
C ILE A 280 26.25 12.58 12.67
N HIS A 281 27.38 11.92 12.45
CA HIS A 281 27.72 11.40 11.13
C HIS A 281 26.64 10.44 10.64
N GLY A 282 26.28 9.37 11.34
CA GLY A 282 25.25 8.42 10.90
C GLY A 282 23.85 9.01 10.68
N SER A 283 23.50 10.17 11.28
CA SER A 283 22.22 10.86 11.06
C SER A 283 22.30 11.99 10.02
N PHE A 284 23.47 12.59 9.80
CA PHE A 284 23.69 13.73 8.89
C PHE A 284 24.44 13.38 7.62
N SER A 285 25.26 12.33 7.63
CA SER A 285 25.56 11.63 6.40
C SER A 285 24.23 11.01 6.01
N ASP A 286 23.50 11.75 5.18
CA ASP A 286 23.07 11.24 3.90
C ASP A 286 24.25 10.43 3.33
N ILE A 287 24.54 9.24 3.91
CA ILE A 287 25.07 8.11 3.17
C ILE A 287 23.91 7.82 2.25
N ALA A 288 23.79 8.69 1.26
CA ALA A 288 22.93 8.54 0.14
C ALA A 288 23.23 7.13 -0.36
N ASP A 289 22.34 6.59 -1.15
CA ASP A 289 22.69 5.50 -2.04
C ASP A 289 23.81 5.90 -3.06
N ALA A 290 24.70 6.87 -2.72
CA ALA A 290 26.01 7.16 -3.27
C ALA A 290 26.90 5.93 -3.04
N GLN A 291 26.59 4.93 -3.84
CA GLN A 291 27.49 3.86 -4.22
C GLN A 291 28.81 4.47 -4.72
N PRO A 292 29.96 3.83 -4.47
CA PRO A 292 31.24 4.32 -5.00
C PRO A 292 31.14 4.58 -6.50
N GLU A 293 31.80 5.63 -6.99
CA GLU A 293 31.73 6.06 -8.41
C GLU A 293 31.94 4.89 -9.40
N GLU A 294 32.68 3.86 -8.99
CA GLU A 294 32.92 2.66 -9.79
C GLU A 294 31.68 1.76 -9.97
N SER A 295 30.84 1.57 -8.93
CA SER A 295 29.58 0.84 -9.10
C SER A 295 28.51 1.69 -9.76
N VAL A 296 28.56 3.03 -9.61
CA VAL A 296 27.79 3.95 -10.45
C VAL A 296 28.20 3.78 -11.91
N ALA A 297 29.50 3.78 -12.22
CA ALA A 297 29.99 3.58 -13.59
C ALA A 297 29.66 2.18 -14.15
N ALA A 298 29.64 1.14 -13.31
CA ALA A 298 29.22 -0.20 -13.72
C ALA A 298 27.70 -0.29 -13.97
N ALA A 299 26.90 0.34 -13.12
CA ALA A 299 25.46 0.45 -13.31
C ALA A 299 25.12 1.34 -14.51
N GLU A 300 25.86 2.43 -14.73
CA GLU A 300 25.77 3.28 -15.91
C GLU A 300 26.15 2.50 -17.16
N LYS A 301 27.23 1.71 -17.17
CA LYS A 301 27.56 0.83 -18.30
C LYS A 301 26.49 -0.23 -18.55
N ALA A 302 25.91 -0.81 -17.50
CA ALA A 302 24.81 -1.77 -17.65
C ALA A 302 23.54 -1.08 -18.17
N SER A 303 23.25 0.14 -17.70
CA SER A 303 22.15 0.98 -18.15
C SER A 303 22.36 1.49 -19.57
N GLU A 304 23.59 1.83 -19.97
CA GLU A 304 23.98 2.23 -21.33
C GLU A 304 23.90 1.02 -22.27
N ALA A 305 24.30 -0.17 -21.81
CA ALA A 305 24.11 -1.40 -22.57
C ALA A 305 22.62 -1.70 -22.77
N LEU A 306 21.78 -1.57 -21.74
CA LEU A 306 20.32 -1.67 -21.87
C LEU A 306 19.74 -0.57 -22.77
N ALA A 307 20.20 0.67 -22.64
CA ALA A 307 19.75 1.80 -23.43
C ALA A 307 20.21 1.75 -24.89
N SER A 308 21.25 0.97 -25.19
CA SER A 308 21.74 0.73 -26.55
C SER A 308 20.91 -0.30 -27.31
N GLU A 309 20.11 -1.13 -26.62
CA GLU A 309 19.02 -1.84 -27.29
C GLU A 309 17.98 -0.81 -27.72
N PRO A 310 17.47 -0.87 -28.96
CA PRO A 310 16.53 0.11 -29.49
C PRO A 310 15.36 0.20 -28.51
N THR A 311 15.33 1.31 -27.76
CA THR A 311 14.41 1.51 -26.66
C THR A 311 13.01 1.36 -27.23
N SER A 312 12.36 0.24 -26.90
CA SER A 312 10.94 0.09 -27.16
C SER A 312 10.29 1.33 -26.59
N THR A 313 9.57 2.08 -27.42
CA THR A 313 8.85 3.29 -27.01
C THR A 313 8.23 3.08 -25.64
N PRO A 314 8.45 3.98 -24.66
CA PRO A 314 8.00 3.80 -23.29
C PRO A 314 6.57 3.27 -23.29
N THR A 315 6.38 2.08 -22.71
CA THR A 315 5.07 1.45 -22.69
C THR A 315 4.10 2.40 -22.01
N ASP A 316 3.12 2.91 -22.75
CA ASP A 316 2.13 3.80 -22.18
C ASP A 316 1.31 3.03 -21.15
N TRP A 317 1.33 3.51 -19.91
CA TRP A 317 0.64 2.90 -18.79
C TRP A 317 -0.85 2.67 -19.08
N LEU A 318 -1.49 3.62 -19.76
CA LEU A 318 -2.90 3.54 -20.04
C LEU A 318 -3.21 2.54 -21.15
N ASP A 319 -2.34 2.40 -22.15
CA ASP A 319 -2.44 1.31 -23.15
C ASP A 319 -2.31 -0.06 -22.48
N THR A 320 -1.40 -0.19 -21.52
CA THR A 320 -1.26 -1.41 -20.72
C THR A 320 -2.54 -1.69 -19.92
N LEU A 321 -3.12 -0.67 -19.29
CA LEU A 321 -4.36 -0.82 -18.53
C LEU A 321 -5.52 -1.24 -19.43
N GLU A 322 -5.68 -0.58 -20.57
CA GLU A 322 -6.70 -0.90 -21.58
C GLU A 322 -6.54 -2.35 -22.06
N LYS A 323 -5.34 -2.74 -22.51
CA LYS A 323 -5.04 -4.12 -22.92
C LYS A 323 -5.29 -5.12 -21.80
N ARG A 324 -4.97 -4.76 -20.55
CA ARG A 324 -5.22 -5.62 -19.40
C ARG A 324 -6.72 -5.84 -19.22
N ILE A 325 -7.54 -4.79 -19.27
CA ILE A 325 -9.01 -4.88 -19.18
C ILE A 325 -9.59 -5.70 -20.33
N GLU A 326 -9.13 -5.49 -21.56
CA GLU A 326 -9.60 -6.23 -22.74
C GLU A 326 -9.21 -7.72 -22.68
N SER A 327 -8.03 -8.03 -22.15
CA SER A 327 -7.57 -9.40 -21.93
C SER A 327 -8.24 -10.10 -20.76
N THR A 328 -8.93 -9.34 -19.88
CA THR A 328 -9.61 -9.90 -18.71
C THR A 328 -10.78 -10.77 -19.17
N PRO A 329 -10.86 -12.03 -18.71
CA PRO A 329 -11.97 -12.90 -19.05
C PRO A 329 -13.34 -12.29 -18.77
N GLU A 330 -14.39 -12.61 -19.53
CA GLU A 330 -15.76 -12.08 -19.34
C GLU A 330 -16.23 -12.08 -17.88
N GLY A 331 -16.81 -10.95 -17.43
CA GLY A 331 -17.19 -10.69 -16.04
C GLY A 331 -16.68 -9.35 -15.50
N PRO A 332 -16.89 -9.04 -14.20
CA PRO A 332 -16.35 -7.83 -13.59
C PRO A 332 -14.84 -7.80 -13.62
N VAL A 333 -14.27 -6.61 -13.78
CA VAL A 333 -12.85 -6.39 -13.49
C VAL A 333 -12.68 -6.16 -11.98
N VAL A 334 -11.53 -6.54 -11.44
CA VAL A 334 -11.22 -6.41 -10.02
C VAL A 334 -10.13 -5.35 -9.82
N MET A 335 -10.38 -4.41 -8.93
CA MET A 335 -9.37 -3.45 -8.45
C MET A 335 -9.10 -3.72 -6.98
N VAL A 336 -7.83 -3.75 -6.60
CA VAL A 336 -7.42 -4.09 -5.23
C VAL A 336 -6.72 -2.89 -4.58
N ALA A 337 -7.20 -2.49 -3.40
CA ALA A 337 -6.50 -1.62 -2.48
C ALA A 337 -5.89 -2.46 -1.35
N ALA A 338 -4.58 -2.68 -1.38
CA ALA A 338 -3.84 -3.47 -0.41
C ALA A 338 -3.19 -2.57 0.65
N SER A 339 -3.82 -2.51 1.83
CA SER A 339 -3.36 -1.65 2.91
C SER A 339 -2.03 -2.11 3.53
N GLY A 340 -1.36 -1.16 4.17
CA GLY A 340 -0.12 -1.39 4.89
C GLY A 340 -0.29 -1.93 6.31
N GLY A 341 0.85 -2.14 6.99
CA GLY A 341 0.85 -2.68 8.36
C GLY A 341 1.97 -3.66 8.71
N GLY A 342 3.13 -3.58 8.05
CA GLY A 342 4.27 -4.47 8.30
C GLY A 342 3.96 -5.94 7.95
N SER A 343 4.59 -6.89 8.64
CA SER A 343 4.49 -8.31 8.26
C SER A 343 3.10 -8.91 8.43
N ARG A 344 2.24 -8.39 9.33
CA ARG A 344 0.83 -8.83 9.42
C ARG A 344 0.09 -8.52 8.13
N ALA A 345 0.27 -7.31 7.62
CA ALA A 345 -0.33 -6.89 6.37
C ALA A 345 0.17 -7.70 5.19
N ALA A 346 1.49 -7.96 5.14
CA ALA A 346 2.07 -8.81 4.12
C ALA A 346 1.46 -10.22 4.15
N LEU A 347 1.39 -10.86 5.33
CA LEU A 347 0.80 -12.19 5.47
C LEU A 347 -0.69 -12.21 5.10
N PHE A 348 -1.50 -11.32 5.68
CA PHE A 348 -2.93 -11.28 5.39
C PHE A 348 -3.22 -11.00 3.92
N THR A 349 -2.54 -10.02 3.34
CA THR A 349 -2.66 -9.67 1.92
C THR A 349 -2.24 -10.83 1.02
N SER A 350 -1.16 -11.54 1.35
CA SER A 350 -0.75 -12.71 0.57
C SER A 350 -1.76 -13.84 0.60
N LEU A 351 -2.38 -14.12 1.75
CA LEU A 351 -3.43 -15.13 1.86
C LEU A 351 -4.66 -14.73 1.03
N VAL A 352 -5.08 -13.46 1.07
CA VAL A 352 -6.21 -12.96 0.27
C VAL A 352 -5.90 -12.99 -1.23
N LEU A 353 -4.74 -12.49 -1.67
CA LEU A 353 -4.38 -12.49 -3.09
C LEU A 353 -4.24 -13.91 -3.64
N GLN A 354 -3.67 -14.83 -2.85
CA GLN A 354 -3.62 -16.24 -3.23
C GLN A 354 -5.02 -16.86 -3.30
N MET A 355 -5.88 -16.56 -2.32
CA MET A 355 -7.27 -17.00 -2.35
C MET A 355 -7.95 -16.56 -3.63
N LEU A 356 -7.87 -15.27 -3.99
CA LEU A 356 -8.44 -14.75 -5.23
C LEU A 356 -7.87 -15.46 -6.47
N ALA A 357 -6.57 -15.77 -6.47
CA ALA A 357 -5.93 -16.49 -7.56
C ALA A 357 -6.39 -17.94 -7.73
N THR A 358 -6.89 -18.57 -6.66
CA THR A 358 -7.43 -19.94 -6.68
C THR A 358 -8.95 -20.01 -6.71
N GLU A 359 -9.64 -18.96 -6.25
CA GLU A 359 -11.08 -18.94 -6.10
C GLU A 359 -11.72 -18.84 -7.50
N PRO A 360 -12.53 -19.83 -7.90
CA PRO A 360 -13.15 -19.83 -9.22
C PRO A 360 -14.18 -18.71 -9.33
N MET A 361 -14.25 -18.12 -10.51
CA MET A 361 -15.26 -17.13 -10.88
C MET A 361 -16.43 -17.79 -11.62
N THR A 362 -16.86 -18.97 -11.15
CA THR A 362 -18.01 -19.69 -11.71
C THR A 362 -19.29 -18.89 -11.42
N GLU A 363 -20.25 -18.85 -12.35
CA GLU A 363 -21.63 -18.32 -12.19
C GLU A 363 -21.95 -16.86 -12.61
N PHE A 364 -21.14 -16.18 -13.42
CA PHE A 364 -21.61 -14.98 -14.13
C PHE A 364 -22.34 -15.37 -15.43
N PRO A 365 -23.67 -15.15 -15.55
CA PRO A 365 -24.55 -15.88 -16.48
C PRO A 365 -24.45 -15.51 -17.97
N GLU A 366 -23.47 -14.70 -18.38
CA GLU A 366 -23.30 -14.29 -19.78
C GLU A 366 -21.98 -14.71 -20.40
N ALA A 367 -21.13 -15.44 -19.66
CA ALA A 367 -20.13 -16.27 -20.31
C ALA A 367 -20.88 -17.29 -21.15
N ARG A 368 -21.04 -16.99 -22.46
CA ARG A 368 -21.69 -17.85 -23.45
C ARG A 368 -21.31 -19.27 -23.11
N GLN A 369 -22.31 -20.15 -23.01
CA GLN A 369 -22.16 -21.61 -22.89
C GLN A 369 -21.44 -22.18 -24.12
N VAL A 370 -20.21 -21.73 -24.37
CA VAL A 370 -19.20 -22.56 -25.00
C VAL A 370 -19.07 -23.72 -24.02
N GLU A 371 -19.44 -24.92 -24.47
CA GLU A 371 -19.19 -26.15 -23.74
C GLU A 371 -17.66 -26.25 -23.53
N VAL A 372 -17.15 -25.63 -22.48
CA VAL A 372 -15.74 -25.72 -22.08
C VAL A 372 -15.55 -27.12 -21.52
N SER A 373 -15.03 -28.00 -22.36
CA SER A 373 -14.96 -29.44 -22.11
C SER A 373 -13.90 -29.88 -21.10
N ASP A 374 -13.14 -28.98 -20.47
CA ASP A 374 -12.13 -29.35 -19.46
C ASP A 374 -12.12 -28.39 -18.26
N ARG A 375 -12.07 -28.95 -17.03
CA ARG A 375 -11.98 -28.22 -15.75
C ARG A 375 -10.77 -27.26 -15.66
N ALA A 376 -9.79 -27.39 -16.54
CA ALA A 376 -8.55 -26.61 -16.54
C ALA A 376 -8.74 -25.12 -16.92
N ASP A 377 -9.87 -24.76 -17.53
CA ASP A 377 -10.12 -23.40 -18.01
C ASP A 377 -11.03 -22.57 -17.09
N GLN A 378 -11.26 -23.00 -15.85
CA GLN A 378 -12.02 -22.20 -14.88
C GLN A 378 -11.23 -20.95 -14.48
N LYS A 379 -11.68 -19.80 -15.00
CA LYS A 379 -11.14 -18.47 -14.71
C LYS A 379 -11.32 -18.13 -13.23
N THR A 380 -10.29 -17.59 -12.60
CA THR A 380 -10.29 -17.25 -11.16
C THR A 380 -10.44 -15.75 -10.92
N TRP A 381 -10.82 -15.34 -9.70
CA TRP A 381 -10.92 -13.92 -9.34
C TRP A 381 -9.59 -13.16 -9.54
N GLY A 382 -8.46 -13.83 -9.38
CA GLY A 382 -7.12 -13.28 -9.63
C GLY A 382 -6.89 -12.89 -11.09
N GLU A 383 -7.43 -13.66 -12.04
CA GLU A 383 -7.35 -13.34 -13.47
C GLU A 383 -8.12 -12.07 -13.84
N HIS A 384 -9.07 -11.68 -13.01
CA HIS A 384 -9.86 -10.46 -13.18
C HIS A 384 -9.22 -9.23 -12.54
N ILE A 385 -8.12 -9.38 -11.78
CA ILE A 385 -7.41 -8.24 -11.20
C ILE A 385 -6.72 -7.46 -12.31
N VAL A 386 -7.12 -6.20 -12.50
CA VAL A 386 -6.52 -5.29 -13.50
C VAL A 386 -5.51 -4.34 -12.87
N LEU A 387 -5.76 -3.90 -11.63
CA LEU A 387 -4.98 -2.89 -10.95
C LEU A 387 -4.90 -3.16 -9.45
N ILE A 388 -3.69 -3.06 -8.88
CA ILE A 388 -3.42 -3.15 -7.45
C ILE A 388 -2.74 -1.87 -6.98
N SER A 389 -3.37 -1.16 -6.04
CA SER A 389 -2.72 -0.08 -5.29
C SER A 389 -2.33 -0.59 -3.92
N CYS A 390 -1.06 -0.46 -3.55
CA CYS A 390 -0.54 -1.11 -2.36
C CYS A 390 0.36 -0.19 -1.52
N VAL A 391 0.40 -0.44 -0.21
CA VAL A 391 1.16 0.35 0.76
C VAL A 391 1.93 -0.58 1.70
N SER A 392 3.15 -0.22 2.09
CA SER A 392 3.90 -0.89 3.17
C SER A 392 3.95 -2.41 3.04
N GLY A 393 3.49 -3.17 4.04
CA GLY A 393 3.41 -4.64 3.99
C GLY A 393 2.52 -5.19 2.86
N GLY A 394 1.47 -4.47 2.46
CA GLY A 394 0.66 -4.80 1.29
C GLY A 394 1.49 -4.78 0.01
N SER A 395 2.44 -3.85 -0.11
CA SER A 395 3.35 -3.79 -1.27
C SER A 395 4.25 -5.00 -1.40
N LEU A 396 4.74 -5.55 -0.28
CA LEU A 396 5.56 -6.76 -0.29
C LEU A 396 4.76 -7.96 -0.83
N ALA A 397 3.52 -8.12 -0.38
CA ALA A 397 2.63 -9.19 -0.85
C ALA A 397 2.22 -9.00 -2.31
N SER A 398 1.83 -7.79 -2.71
CA SER A 398 1.44 -7.46 -4.09
C SER A 398 2.61 -7.65 -5.08
N ALA A 399 3.83 -7.28 -4.70
CA ALA A 399 5.01 -7.54 -5.53
C ALA A 399 5.27 -9.04 -5.70
N ARG A 400 5.11 -9.84 -4.63
CA ARG A 400 5.25 -11.30 -4.71
C ARG A 400 4.18 -11.92 -5.61
N TYR A 401 2.96 -11.40 -5.55
CA TYR A 401 1.82 -11.82 -6.35
C TYR A 401 2.05 -11.57 -7.85
N VAL A 402 2.43 -10.34 -8.20
CA VAL A 402 2.66 -9.94 -9.60
C VAL A 402 3.90 -10.59 -10.19
N TRP A 403 4.94 -10.82 -9.38
CA TRP A 403 6.10 -11.59 -9.83
C TRP A 403 5.75 -13.04 -10.22
N ASN A 404 4.72 -13.63 -9.60
CA ASN A 404 4.21 -14.95 -9.97
C ASN A 404 3.13 -14.90 -11.07
N ASP A 405 3.04 -13.81 -11.83
CA ASP A 405 2.01 -13.62 -12.86
C ASP A 405 0.57 -13.75 -12.33
N GLY A 406 0.36 -13.46 -11.05
CA GLY A 406 -0.94 -13.62 -10.39
C GLY A 406 -1.33 -15.07 -10.09
N TYR A 407 -0.45 -16.04 -10.33
CA TYR A 407 -0.68 -17.43 -9.96
C TYR A 407 -0.20 -17.72 -8.55
N PRO A 408 -0.87 -18.63 -7.82
CA PRO A 408 -0.14 -19.39 -6.84
C PRO A 408 0.95 -20.12 -7.63
N ALA A 409 2.23 -19.83 -7.40
CA ALA A 409 3.26 -20.78 -7.81
C ALA A 409 2.80 -22.16 -7.31
N ASP A 410 2.96 -23.24 -8.08
CA ASP A 410 2.50 -24.64 -7.85
C ASP A 410 3.06 -25.30 -6.55
N ASP A 411 3.30 -24.49 -5.53
CA ASP A 411 4.05 -24.72 -4.33
C ASP A 411 3.10 -24.91 -3.15
N HIS A 412 2.24 -25.92 -3.23
CA HIS A 412 1.84 -26.58 -1.99
C HIS A 412 3.08 -27.26 -1.44
N VAL A 413 3.83 -26.54 -0.60
CA VAL A 413 5.04 -27.10 0.00
C VAL A 413 4.60 -28.07 1.09
N PRO A 414 5.05 -29.34 1.08
CA PRO A 414 4.73 -30.31 2.11
C PRO A 414 5.09 -29.78 3.50
N ASP A 415 6.15 -28.98 3.61
CA ASP A 415 6.59 -28.33 4.83
C ASP A 415 6.78 -26.82 4.64
N LEU A 416 6.15 -26.03 5.52
CA LEU A 416 6.39 -24.59 5.59
C LEU A 416 7.83 -24.35 6.08
N ARG A 417 8.56 -23.44 5.43
CA ARG A 417 9.98 -23.13 5.72
C ARG A 417 10.13 -22.24 6.94
N TYR A 418 9.25 -21.26 7.11
CA TYR A 418 9.38 -20.21 8.13
C TYR A 418 8.39 -20.35 9.28
N SER A 419 7.55 -21.38 9.23
CA SER A 419 6.50 -21.64 10.20
C SER A 419 6.36 -23.13 10.43
N VAL A 420 6.01 -23.54 11.65
CA VAL A 420 5.68 -24.95 11.93
C VAL A 420 4.19 -25.12 11.68
N ARG A 421 3.81 -25.92 10.68
CA ARG A 421 2.41 -26.11 10.28
C ARG A 421 1.54 -26.55 11.46
N ASP A 422 1.97 -27.59 12.17
CA ASP A 422 1.22 -28.15 13.30
C ASP A 422 1.00 -27.11 14.40
N ASP A 423 2.03 -26.35 14.77
CA ASP A 423 1.90 -25.27 15.76
C ASP A 423 0.88 -24.21 15.30
N LEU A 424 0.88 -23.85 14.01
CA LEU A 424 -0.06 -22.89 13.48
C LEU A 424 -1.49 -23.42 13.47
N LEU A 425 -1.70 -24.70 13.12
CA LEU A 425 -3.02 -25.32 13.16
C LEU A 425 -3.61 -25.26 14.58
N ASP A 426 -2.81 -25.68 15.56
CA ASP A 426 -3.21 -25.74 16.97
C ASP A 426 -3.59 -24.37 17.51
N LEU A 427 -2.72 -23.39 17.30
CA LEU A 427 -2.93 -22.03 17.79
C LEU A 427 -4.11 -21.37 17.08
N THR A 428 -4.30 -21.64 15.78
CA THR A 428 -5.42 -21.09 15.00
C THR A 428 -6.75 -21.70 15.48
N GLN A 429 -6.79 -23.03 15.66
CA GLN A 429 -7.97 -23.73 16.17
C GLN A 429 -8.36 -23.25 17.57
N ASP A 430 -7.39 -23.11 18.48
CA ASP A 430 -7.62 -22.60 19.83
C ASP A 430 -8.15 -21.16 19.80
N LYS A 431 -7.58 -20.27 18.97
CA LYS A 431 -8.06 -18.88 18.82
C LYS A 431 -9.50 -18.82 18.33
N LEU A 432 -9.82 -19.56 17.26
CA LEU A 432 -11.18 -19.62 16.72
C LEU A 432 -12.17 -20.17 17.75
N SER A 433 -11.79 -21.20 18.50
CA SER A 433 -12.61 -21.78 19.57
C SER A 433 -12.87 -20.77 20.70
N ARG A 434 -11.84 -20.03 21.12
CA ARG A 434 -11.98 -18.96 22.11
C ARG A 434 -12.86 -17.82 21.61
N TRP A 435 -12.70 -17.39 20.36
CA TRP A 435 -13.53 -16.33 19.77
C TRP A 435 -14.99 -16.77 19.61
N ALA A 436 -15.25 -18.02 19.23
CA ALA A 436 -16.60 -18.59 19.22
C ALA A 436 -17.23 -18.54 20.62
N CYS A 437 -16.48 -18.90 21.66
CA CYS A 437 -16.96 -18.82 23.05
C CYS A 437 -17.29 -17.37 23.46
N LEU A 438 -16.38 -16.43 23.19
CA LEU A 438 -16.58 -15.01 23.52
C LEU A 438 -17.76 -14.39 22.75
N ALA A 439 -17.93 -14.72 21.47
CA ALA A 439 -19.07 -14.28 20.67
C ALA A 439 -20.39 -14.80 21.27
N ARG A 440 -20.42 -16.07 21.69
CA ARG A 440 -21.57 -16.68 22.39
C ARG A 440 -21.90 -15.96 23.69
N GLU A 441 -20.90 -15.67 24.51
CA GLU A 441 -21.09 -14.97 25.80
C GLU A 441 -21.59 -13.54 25.59
N LYS A 442 -21.03 -12.81 24.61
CA LYS A 442 -21.49 -11.47 24.23
C LYS A 442 -22.92 -11.49 23.70
N ALA A 443 -23.27 -12.46 22.84
CA ALA A 443 -24.62 -12.64 22.34
C ALA A 443 -25.62 -12.91 23.48
N LYS A 444 -25.28 -13.81 24.42
CA LYS A 444 -26.10 -14.08 25.61
C LYS A 444 -26.28 -12.84 26.50
N SER A 445 -25.20 -12.11 26.77
CA SER A 445 -25.22 -10.91 27.61
C SER A 445 -26.05 -9.80 26.99
N LYS A 446 -25.93 -9.57 25.67
CA LYS A 446 -26.78 -8.63 24.93
C LYS A 446 -28.23 -9.10 24.96
N LYS A 447 -28.52 -10.35 24.58
CA LYS A 447 -29.88 -10.93 24.57
C LYS A 447 -30.62 -10.80 25.89
N SER A 448 -29.93 -10.88 27.04
CA SER A 448 -30.54 -10.66 28.36
C SER A 448 -30.90 -9.19 28.67
N LYS A 449 -30.31 -8.23 27.95
CA LYS A 449 -30.50 -6.79 28.12
C LYS A 449 -31.41 -6.19 27.06
N THR A 450 -31.71 -6.93 25.99
CA THR A 450 -32.22 -6.34 24.75
C THR A 450 -33.70 -5.99 24.79
N THR A 451 -33.99 -4.70 24.57
CA THR A 451 -35.31 -4.20 24.15
C THR A 451 -35.27 -3.45 22.81
N SER A 452 -34.08 -3.12 22.28
CA SER A 452 -33.90 -2.35 21.03
C SER A 452 -33.69 -3.22 19.79
N THR A 453 -34.23 -2.79 18.64
CA THR A 453 -34.01 -3.42 17.32
C THR A 453 -32.53 -3.45 16.90
N SER A 454 -31.74 -2.43 17.24
CA SER A 454 -30.30 -2.40 16.94
C SER A 454 -29.53 -3.51 17.65
N GLU A 455 -29.91 -3.81 18.90
CA GLU A 455 -29.27 -4.86 19.71
C GLU A 455 -29.67 -6.26 19.22
N ILE A 456 -30.86 -6.42 18.62
CA ILE A 456 -31.27 -7.70 17.99
C ILE A 456 -30.39 -8.00 16.78
N VAL A 457 -30.09 -6.99 15.94
CA VAL A 457 -29.18 -7.14 14.79
C VAL A 457 -27.78 -7.51 15.27
N ASP A 458 -27.28 -6.84 16.31
CA ASP A 458 -25.99 -7.16 16.93
C ASP A 458 -25.94 -8.60 17.47
N VAL A 459 -27.01 -9.08 18.11
CA VAL A 459 -27.08 -10.47 18.63
C VAL A 459 -27.03 -11.46 17.48
N LYS A 460 -27.79 -11.23 16.39
CA LYS A 460 -27.75 -12.09 15.20
C LYS A 460 -26.37 -12.12 14.55
N LEU A 461 -25.71 -10.97 14.46
CA LEU A 461 -24.34 -10.87 13.94
C LEU A 461 -23.37 -11.69 14.80
N LEU A 462 -23.43 -11.56 16.13
CA LEU A 462 -22.60 -12.33 17.05
C LEU A 462 -22.87 -13.84 16.99
N GLU A 463 -24.14 -14.25 16.82
CA GLU A 463 -24.50 -15.67 16.63
C GLU A 463 -23.97 -16.22 15.30
N GLN A 464 -24.01 -15.43 14.22
CA GLN A 464 -23.40 -15.78 12.93
C GLN A 464 -21.87 -15.89 13.03
N GLU A 465 -21.21 -14.93 13.68
CA GLU A 465 -19.77 -14.98 13.94
C GLU A 465 -19.38 -16.21 14.76
N GLN A 466 -20.13 -16.52 15.82
CA GLN A 466 -19.93 -17.73 16.62
C GLN A 466 -20.00 -18.98 15.75
N LYS A 467 -21.04 -19.11 14.93
CA LYS A 467 -21.24 -20.27 14.05
C LYS A 467 -20.06 -20.42 13.09
N ARG A 468 -19.65 -19.33 12.45
CA ARG A 468 -18.52 -19.28 11.52
C ARG A 468 -17.22 -19.70 12.18
N PHE A 469 -16.87 -19.12 13.34
CA PHE A 469 -15.64 -19.48 14.05
C PHE A 469 -15.60 -20.95 14.46
N LYS A 470 -16.73 -21.48 14.92
CA LYS A 470 -16.85 -22.89 15.28
C LYS A 470 -16.66 -23.80 14.06
N GLU A 471 -17.32 -23.50 12.94
CA GLU A 471 -17.23 -24.29 11.72
C GLU A 471 -15.79 -24.37 11.18
N VAL A 472 -15.07 -23.25 11.16
CA VAL A 472 -13.66 -23.22 10.76
C VAL A 472 -12.78 -24.00 11.75
N ALA A 473 -13.02 -23.85 13.06
CA ALA A 473 -12.27 -24.60 14.08
C ALA A 473 -12.49 -26.13 13.95
N ASP A 474 -13.72 -26.55 13.68
CA ASP A 474 -14.08 -27.96 13.47
C ASP A 474 -13.42 -28.51 12.18
N GLN A 475 -13.31 -27.71 11.11
CA GLN A 475 -12.57 -28.08 9.90
C GLN A 475 -11.08 -28.28 10.15
N ILE A 476 -10.44 -27.35 10.88
CA ILE A 476 -9.02 -27.48 11.26
C ILE A 476 -8.82 -28.75 12.12
N GLY A 477 -9.75 -29.03 13.03
CA GLY A 477 -9.74 -30.26 13.84
C GLY A 477 -9.78 -31.52 12.98
N ARG A 478 -10.70 -31.59 12.00
CA ARG A 478 -10.80 -32.72 11.06
C ARG A 478 -9.55 -32.90 10.21
N LEU A 479 -8.98 -31.82 9.69
CA LEU A 479 -7.72 -31.86 8.94
C LEU A 479 -6.58 -32.42 9.79
N ARG A 480 -6.53 -32.04 11.07
CA ARG A 480 -5.54 -32.53 12.01
C ARG A 480 -5.70 -34.02 12.35
N GLU A 481 -6.93 -34.48 12.54
CA GLU A 481 -7.23 -35.87 12.89
C GLU A 481 -6.97 -36.85 11.74
N ASN A 482 -7.30 -36.47 10.51
CA ASN A 482 -7.24 -37.37 9.36
C ASN A 482 -5.82 -37.58 8.83
N GLY A 483 -4.91 -36.62 9.01
CA GLY A 483 -3.52 -36.69 8.54
C GLY A 483 -3.32 -36.76 7.02
N ASP A 484 -4.35 -37.09 6.25
CA ASP A 484 -4.33 -37.18 4.79
C ASP A 484 -4.96 -35.93 4.15
N TRP A 485 -4.10 -34.96 3.86
CA TRP A 485 -4.46 -33.67 3.26
C TRP A 485 -4.93 -33.81 1.81
N LYS A 486 -4.62 -34.92 1.14
CA LYS A 486 -4.95 -35.10 -0.28
C LYS A 486 -6.40 -35.54 -0.48
N THR A 487 -6.92 -36.39 0.41
CA THR A 487 -8.29 -36.91 0.30
C THR A 487 -9.37 -35.93 0.76
N LEU A 488 -8.98 -34.83 1.42
CA LEU A 488 -9.87 -33.80 1.95
C LEU A 488 -10.12 -32.63 0.97
N GLY A 489 -9.47 -32.63 -0.20
CA GLY A 489 -9.49 -31.53 -1.17
C GLY A 489 -10.77 -31.37 -1.99
N ASP A 490 -11.74 -32.29 -1.89
CA ASP A 490 -12.95 -32.22 -2.71
C ASP A 490 -13.94 -31.11 -2.26
N ASP A 491 -13.78 -30.62 -1.03
CA ASP A 491 -14.56 -29.50 -0.48
C ASP A 491 -13.81 -28.16 -0.62
N ALA A 492 -14.44 -27.16 -1.22
CA ALA A 492 -13.85 -25.83 -1.45
C ALA A 492 -13.46 -25.13 -0.14
N GLN A 493 -14.22 -25.34 0.93
CA GLN A 493 -13.90 -24.79 2.25
C GLN A 493 -12.64 -25.44 2.81
N THR A 494 -12.58 -26.76 2.78
CA THR A 494 -11.41 -27.52 3.22
C THR A 494 -10.16 -27.18 2.40
N THR A 495 -10.28 -27.02 1.08
CA THR A 495 -9.19 -26.57 0.19
C THR A 495 -8.62 -25.21 0.61
N THR A 496 -9.47 -24.30 1.11
CA THR A 496 -9.03 -22.98 1.58
C THR A 496 -8.22 -23.07 2.86
N VAL A 497 -8.68 -23.91 3.79
CA VAL A 497 -7.94 -24.17 5.02
C VAL A 497 -6.61 -24.82 4.68
N ILE A 498 -6.59 -25.80 3.78
CA ILE A 498 -5.35 -26.43 3.28
C ILE A 498 -4.40 -25.39 2.69
N ALA A 499 -4.89 -24.53 1.79
CA ALA A 499 -4.09 -23.48 1.17
C ALA A 499 -3.51 -22.51 2.20
N ALA A 500 -4.27 -22.11 3.23
CA ALA A 500 -3.81 -21.21 4.27
C ALA A 500 -2.58 -21.73 5.05
N PHE A 501 -2.46 -23.06 5.19
CA PHE A 501 -1.38 -23.72 5.93
C PHE A 501 -0.34 -24.41 5.04
N SER A 502 -0.47 -24.31 3.72
CA SER A 502 0.48 -24.87 2.74
C SER A 502 1.00 -23.84 1.73
N SER A 503 0.52 -22.61 1.80
CA SER A 503 0.92 -21.52 0.92
C SER A 503 2.38 -21.14 1.08
N ARG A 504 3.16 -21.33 0.01
CA ARG A 504 4.50 -20.75 -0.08
C ARG A 504 4.48 -19.23 -0.04
N MET A 505 3.51 -18.58 -0.70
CA MET A 505 3.42 -17.13 -0.73
C MET A 505 3.22 -16.55 0.68
N ALA A 506 2.32 -17.14 1.46
CA ALA A 506 2.07 -16.76 2.85
C ALA A 506 3.26 -17.09 3.76
N ASP A 507 3.95 -18.21 3.52
CA ASP A 507 5.13 -18.56 4.28
C ASP A 507 6.32 -17.63 4.00
N ASP A 508 6.56 -17.28 2.73
CA ASP A 508 7.54 -16.27 2.32
C ASP A 508 7.25 -14.92 3.01
N MET A 509 5.98 -14.52 3.15
CA MET A 509 5.58 -13.31 3.90
C MET A 509 5.62 -13.48 5.42
N SER A 510 5.74 -14.72 5.90
CA SER A 510 5.89 -15.09 7.31
C SER A 510 7.36 -15.12 7.76
N MET A 511 8.28 -14.81 6.86
CA MET A 511 9.70 -14.71 7.13
C MET A 511 10.02 -13.60 8.13
N ASP A 512 11.12 -13.77 8.88
CA ASP A 512 11.58 -12.72 9.79
C ASP A 512 12.42 -11.67 9.04
N PHE A 513 11.74 -10.59 8.62
CA PHE A 513 12.40 -9.46 7.96
C PHE A 513 13.24 -8.62 8.92
N MET A 514 13.17 -8.81 10.25
CA MET A 514 14.13 -8.19 11.17
C MET A 514 15.54 -8.73 10.97
N ALA A 515 15.70 -9.96 10.50
CA ALA A 515 17.01 -10.55 10.30
C ALA A 515 17.86 -9.73 9.31
N PRO A 516 17.43 -9.47 8.05
CA PRO A 516 18.20 -8.64 7.13
C PRO A 516 18.41 -7.21 7.63
N ILE A 517 17.48 -6.66 8.40
CA ILE A 517 17.59 -5.31 8.98
C ILE A 517 18.69 -5.27 10.06
N LEU A 518 18.65 -6.23 10.99
CA LEU A 518 19.64 -6.35 12.06
C LEU A 518 21.01 -6.68 11.47
N ARG A 519 21.06 -7.47 10.39
CA ARG A 519 22.30 -7.70 9.67
C ARG A 519 22.82 -6.44 9.00
N GLY A 520 21.96 -5.68 8.33
CA GLY A 520 22.32 -4.37 7.78
C GLY A 520 22.82 -3.41 8.87
N PHE A 521 22.22 -3.43 10.07
CA PHE A 521 22.69 -2.65 11.22
C PHE A 521 24.05 -3.10 11.75
N LEU A 522 24.31 -4.41 11.79
CA LEU A 522 25.58 -4.99 12.25
C LEU A 522 26.68 -4.89 11.18
N THR A 523 26.31 -4.69 9.92
CA THR A 523 27.23 -4.55 8.80
C THR A 523 27.74 -3.12 8.75
N PRO A 524 29.06 -2.88 8.87
CA PRO A 524 29.62 -1.54 8.77
C PRO A 524 29.22 -0.87 7.46
N PHE A 525 28.80 0.40 7.54
CA PHE A 525 28.45 1.26 6.38
C PHE A 525 27.27 0.80 5.54
N SER A 526 26.57 -0.27 5.92
CA SER A 526 25.28 -0.62 5.36
C SER A 526 24.19 0.15 6.09
N THR A 527 23.19 0.64 5.36
CA THR A 527 21.95 1.09 6.00
C THR A 527 21.08 -0.13 6.31
N ARG A 528 20.21 0.04 7.31
CA ARG A 528 19.18 -0.96 7.66
C ARG A 528 18.26 -1.29 6.48
N GLY A 529 17.93 -0.27 5.67
CA GLY A 529 17.06 -0.41 4.49
C GLY A 529 17.76 -1.13 3.34
N GLU A 530 19.06 -0.92 3.18
CA GLU A 530 19.87 -1.57 2.14
C GLU A 530 19.96 -3.08 2.34
N GLY A 531 20.21 -3.50 3.59
CA GLY A 531 20.22 -4.93 3.95
C GLY A 531 18.91 -5.63 3.60
N LEU A 532 17.77 -4.95 3.81
CA LEU A 532 16.44 -5.46 3.47
C LEU A 532 16.18 -5.47 1.96
N TYR A 533 16.58 -4.43 1.24
CA TYR A 533 16.45 -4.37 -0.22
C TYR A 533 17.23 -5.47 -0.91
N HIS A 534 18.52 -5.64 -0.60
CA HIS A 534 19.34 -6.71 -1.18
C HIS A 534 18.79 -8.09 -0.84
N PHE A 535 18.28 -8.23 0.38
CA PHE A 535 17.63 -9.45 0.80
C PHE A 535 16.41 -9.78 -0.06
N TRP A 536 15.47 -8.85 -0.25
CA TRP A 536 14.30 -9.08 -1.11
C TRP A 536 14.66 -9.29 -2.56
N ARG A 537 15.60 -8.49 -3.08
CA ARG A 537 16.12 -8.62 -4.44
C ARG A 537 16.59 -10.04 -4.72
N HIS A 538 17.39 -10.60 -3.83
CA HIS A 538 17.93 -11.95 -3.98
C HIS A 538 16.89 -13.03 -3.65
N ARG A 539 16.21 -12.93 -2.50
CA ARG A 539 15.30 -13.96 -2.00
C ARG A 539 14.09 -14.17 -2.91
N PHE A 540 13.59 -13.10 -3.53
CA PHE A 540 12.41 -13.17 -4.39
C PHE A 540 12.74 -13.08 -5.88
N GLY A 541 14.01 -12.93 -6.27
CA GLY A 541 14.42 -12.82 -7.68
C GLY A 541 13.98 -11.51 -8.35
N TRP A 542 13.60 -10.49 -7.58
CA TRP A 542 13.05 -9.23 -8.08
C TRP A 542 14.07 -8.30 -8.77
N GLU A 543 15.31 -8.75 -8.92
CA GLU A 543 16.36 -7.98 -9.59
C GLU A 543 16.15 -7.79 -11.09
N ARG A 544 15.28 -8.62 -11.69
CA ARG A 544 15.01 -8.62 -13.13
C ARG A 544 13.69 -7.94 -13.50
N VAL A 545 12.93 -7.46 -12.51
CA VAL A 545 11.67 -6.73 -12.76
C VAL A 545 11.92 -5.24 -12.69
N TYR A 546 11.81 -4.57 -13.83
CA TYR A 546 11.90 -3.12 -13.95
C TYR A 546 10.59 -2.55 -14.51
N GLN A 547 10.39 -1.26 -14.34
CA GLN A 547 9.14 -0.56 -14.70
C GLN A 547 8.80 -0.57 -16.20
N PRO A 548 9.74 -0.38 -17.15
CA PRO A 548 9.39 -0.32 -18.57
C PRO A 548 9.41 -1.69 -19.26
N GLY A 549 9.83 -2.75 -18.57
CA GLY A 549 9.91 -4.08 -19.16
C GLY A 549 8.55 -4.49 -19.74
N PRO A 550 8.49 -4.94 -21.02
CA PRO A 550 7.25 -5.40 -21.65
C PRO A 550 6.77 -6.64 -20.90
N HIS A 551 5.98 -6.40 -19.85
CA HIS A 551 5.37 -7.36 -18.93
C HIS A 551 6.20 -8.64 -18.70
N LEU A 552 7.11 -8.60 -17.71
CA LEU A 552 7.74 -9.79 -17.14
C LEU A 552 8.41 -10.69 -18.20
N ALA A 553 9.28 -10.08 -19.01
CA ALA A 553 10.09 -10.80 -20.02
C ALA A 553 10.65 -12.10 -19.41
N PRO A 554 10.47 -13.24 -20.10
CA PRO A 554 10.77 -14.55 -19.54
C PRO A 554 12.23 -14.56 -19.11
N VAL A 555 12.41 -14.82 -17.83
CA VAL A 555 13.68 -15.30 -17.34
C VAL A 555 13.88 -16.67 -17.98
N VAL A 556 14.62 -16.71 -19.09
CA VAL A 556 15.13 -17.95 -19.71
C VAL A 556 16.21 -18.49 -18.77
N ASP A 557 15.81 -18.97 -17.59
CA ASP A 557 16.75 -19.48 -16.58
C ASP A 557 17.30 -20.86 -16.93
N ASP A 558 16.81 -21.48 -18.01
CA ASP A 558 17.38 -22.73 -18.49
C ASP A 558 17.78 -22.68 -19.97
N PRO A 559 19.01 -22.20 -20.29
CA PRO A 559 19.59 -22.37 -21.62
C PRO A 559 19.79 -23.85 -21.99
N SER A 560 19.58 -24.81 -21.07
CA SER A 560 19.60 -26.25 -21.35
C SER A 560 18.21 -26.87 -21.60
N GLY A 561 17.13 -26.10 -21.42
CA GLY A 561 15.77 -26.53 -21.77
C GLY A 561 15.67 -26.78 -23.27
N SER A 562 15.22 -27.98 -23.66
CA SER A 562 15.07 -28.38 -25.06
C SER A 562 14.30 -27.32 -25.85
N ALA A 563 14.90 -26.82 -26.94
CA ALA A 563 14.34 -25.75 -27.79
C ALA A 563 12.93 -26.02 -28.35
N ASP A 564 12.41 -27.25 -28.20
CA ASP A 564 11.12 -27.68 -28.76
C ASP A 564 9.90 -27.36 -27.87
N GLN A 565 10.08 -26.87 -26.64
CA GLN A 565 8.94 -26.45 -25.79
C GLN A 565 8.95 -24.95 -25.60
N ALA A 566 8.27 -24.23 -26.51
CA ALA A 566 7.94 -22.84 -26.28
C ALA A 566 7.18 -22.75 -24.95
N PRO A 567 7.64 -21.92 -23.99
CA PRO A 567 6.93 -21.77 -22.73
C PRO A 567 5.48 -21.32 -23.02
N PRO A 568 4.50 -21.82 -22.26
CA PRO A 568 3.11 -21.42 -22.46
C PRO A 568 3.00 -19.88 -22.40
N PRO A 569 2.17 -19.26 -23.25
CA PRO A 569 2.02 -17.81 -23.27
C PRO A 569 1.61 -17.34 -21.87
N ARG A 570 2.46 -16.51 -21.25
CA ARG A 570 2.17 -15.92 -19.94
C ARG A 570 0.97 -15.01 -20.04
N ARG A 571 0.11 -15.07 -19.02
CA ARG A 571 -1.03 -14.17 -18.90
C ARG A 571 -0.55 -12.75 -18.58
N PRO A 572 -1.25 -11.72 -19.05
CA PRO A 572 -0.93 -10.35 -18.70
C PRO A 572 -1.12 -10.13 -17.20
N SER A 573 -0.04 -9.74 -16.52
CA SER A 573 -0.04 -9.43 -15.10
C SER A 573 -0.84 -8.16 -14.78
N PRO A 574 -1.45 -8.05 -13.58
CA PRO A 574 -2.08 -6.82 -13.15
C PRO A 574 -1.06 -5.68 -13.01
N LEU A 575 -1.52 -4.45 -13.26
CA LEU A 575 -0.71 -3.26 -13.01
C LEU A 575 -0.62 -3.04 -11.50
N VAL A 576 0.52 -2.53 -11.03
CA VAL A 576 0.73 -2.26 -9.59
C VAL A 576 1.19 -0.84 -9.36
N MET A 577 0.62 -0.20 -8.34
CA MET A 577 1.01 1.11 -7.83
C MET A 577 1.53 0.97 -6.41
N PHE A 578 2.81 1.27 -6.22
CA PHE A 578 3.48 1.30 -4.92
C PHE A 578 3.44 2.71 -4.35
N ASN A 579 2.72 2.87 -3.25
CA ASN A 579 2.50 4.19 -2.65
C ASN A 579 3.60 4.52 -1.66
N THR A 580 4.17 5.71 -1.80
CA THR A 580 5.21 6.26 -0.91
C THR A 580 4.79 7.65 -0.45
N SER A 581 5.45 8.20 0.56
CA SER A 581 5.16 9.54 1.07
C SER A 581 6.35 10.46 0.89
N ASP A 582 6.16 11.60 0.25
CA ASP A 582 7.11 12.69 0.22
C ASP A 582 7.27 13.27 1.64
N ALA A 583 8.44 13.08 2.23
CA ALA A 583 8.76 13.52 3.59
C ALA A 583 8.74 15.04 3.75
N ASP A 584 9.12 15.79 2.71
CA ASP A 584 9.21 17.25 2.79
C ASP A 584 7.87 17.92 2.41
N GLY A 585 7.16 17.33 1.44
CA GLY A 585 5.90 17.86 0.92
C GLY A 585 4.63 17.32 1.59
N GLY A 586 4.72 16.20 2.31
CA GLY A 586 3.58 15.52 2.93
C GLY A 586 2.57 14.92 1.94
N ARG A 587 2.91 14.87 0.65
CA ARG A 587 2.08 14.32 -0.44
C ARG A 587 2.45 12.87 -0.72
N ARG A 588 1.57 12.13 -1.39
CA ARG A 588 1.88 10.77 -1.84
C ARG A 588 2.59 10.79 -3.18
N VAL A 589 3.58 9.91 -3.31
CA VAL A 589 4.30 9.66 -4.55
C VAL A 589 4.08 8.21 -4.95
N ILE A 590 3.55 8.01 -6.15
CA ILE A 590 3.18 6.71 -6.69
C ILE A 590 4.29 6.21 -7.62
N VAL A 591 4.76 5.00 -7.35
CA VAL A 591 5.67 4.27 -8.22
C VAL A 591 4.88 3.18 -8.94
N GLY A 592 4.63 3.37 -10.24
CA GLY A 592 3.87 2.42 -11.06
C GLY A 592 4.75 1.33 -11.68
N PHE A 593 4.15 0.16 -11.88
CA PHE A 593 4.65 -0.92 -12.74
C PHE A 593 3.53 -1.31 -13.74
N PRO A 594 3.60 -0.85 -15.01
CA PRO A 594 4.66 -0.02 -15.60
C PRO A 594 4.67 1.43 -15.08
N ASN A 595 5.65 2.24 -15.50
CA ASN A 595 5.74 3.65 -15.12
C ASN A 595 4.48 4.43 -15.51
N LEU A 596 3.88 5.17 -14.56
CA LEU A 596 2.83 6.13 -14.89
C LEU A 596 3.41 7.25 -15.77
N THR A 597 2.60 7.78 -16.69
CA THR A 597 3.01 8.88 -17.56
C THR A 597 2.96 10.22 -16.82
N ARG A 598 3.83 11.16 -17.18
CA ARG A 598 3.84 12.52 -16.61
C ARG A 598 2.49 13.19 -16.90
N GLY A 599 1.89 13.86 -15.92
CA GLY A 599 0.56 14.47 -16.10
C GLY A 599 -0.62 13.49 -16.03
N SER A 600 -0.38 12.18 -15.79
CA SER A 600 -1.45 11.17 -15.77
C SER A 600 -2.40 11.23 -14.58
N LEU A 601 -2.09 11.99 -13.53
CA LEU A 601 -2.91 12.11 -12.33
C LEU A 601 -3.39 13.54 -12.12
N VAL A 602 -4.58 13.68 -11.52
CA VAL A 602 -5.15 14.99 -11.16
C VAL A 602 -4.26 15.70 -10.15
N GLY A 603 -4.03 17.00 -10.37
CA GLY A 603 -3.14 17.80 -9.54
C GLY A 603 -1.67 17.72 -9.95
N SER A 604 -1.34 16.93 -10.98
CA SER A 604 -0.03 17.01 -11.63
C SER A 604 0.21 18.43 -12.16
N PRO A 605 1.41 19.00 -11.95
CA PRO A 605 1.77 20.28 -12.56
C PRO A 605 1.79 20.23 -14.09
N HIS A 606 1.83 19.02 -14.69
CA HIS A 606 1.84 18.80 -16.14
C HIS A 606 0.51 18.24 -16.67
N ALA A 607 -0.52 18.11 -15.82
CA ALA A 607 -1.84 17.72 -16.33
C ALA A 607 -2.37 18.81 -17.26
N GLU A 608 -2.98 18.41 -18.38
CA GLU A 608 -3.66 19.36 -19.30
C GLU A 608 -4.86 20.04 -18.61
N THR A 609 -5.41 19.41 -17.57
CA THR A 609 -6.55 19.94 -16.83
C THR A 609 -6.09 20.94 -15.78
N PRO A 610 -6.66 22.17 -15.75
CA PRO A 610 -6.28 23.18 -14.77
C PRO A 610 -6.55 22.66 -13.36
N SER A 611 -5.62 22.91 -12.43
CA SER A 611 -5.78 22.49 -11.04
C SER A 611 -7.02 23.15 -10.43
N ALA A 612 -7.94 22.34 -9.91
CA ALA A 612 -9.27 22.78 -9.49
C ALA A 612 -9.30 23.31 -8.04
N GLY A 613 -8.15 23.55 -7.42
CA GLY A 613 -8.01 24.25 -6.14
C GLY A 613 -7.08 23.59 -5.13
N ARG A 614 -7.16 24.02 -3.87
CA ARG A 614 -6.30 23.54 -2.76
C ARG A 614 -6.40 22.03 -2.50
N ALA A 615 -7.52 21.40 -2.86
CA ALA A 615 -7.67 19.95 -2.70
C ALA A 615 -6.66 19.20 -3.61
N ASP A 616 -6.36 19.74 -4.79
CA ASP A 616 -5.46 19.10 -5.74
C ASP A 616 -3.97 19.31 -5.39
N GLU A 617 -3.64 20.27 -4.52
CA GLU A 617 -2.26 20.53 -4.07
C GLU A 617 -1.63 19.33 -3.35
N TYR A 618 -2.47 18.49 -2.72
CA TYR A 618 -2.06 17.31 -1.96
C TYR A 618 -2.48 15.99 -2.63
N SER A 619 -2.96 16.04 -3.87
CA SER A 619 -3.25 14.83 -4.66
C SER A 619 -1.99 13.98 -4.84
N PRO A 620 -2.14 12.65 -5.02
CA PRO A 620 -1.03 11.79 -5.37
C PRO A 620 -0.38 12.23 -6.66
N LEU A 621 0.95 12.12 -6.71
CA LEU A 621 1.70 12.35 -7.93
C LEU A 621 2.50 11.11 -8.32
N PRO A 622 2.60 10.78 -9.61
CA PRO A 622 3.52 9.75 -10.07
C PRO A 622 4.98 10.20 -9.86
N LEU A 623 5.90 9.25 -9.71
CA LEU A 623 7.34 9.55 -9.55
C LEU A 623 7.90 10.39 -10.72
N CYS A 624 7.37 10.20 -11.93
CA CYS A 624 7.78 10.94 -13.13
C CYS A 624 7.44 12.44 -13.12
N ASP A 625 6.53 12.88 -12.23
CA ASP A 625 6.24 14.31 -11.99
C ASP A 625 7.28 14.99 -11.09
N PHE A 626 8.32 14.26 -10.68
CA PHE A 626 9.50 14.82 -10.02
C PHE A 626 10.76 14.67 -10.88
N ALA A 627 10.81 13.67 -11.76
CA ALA A 627 11.99 13.33 -12.56
C ALA A 627 12.07 14.16 -13.85
N ASN A 628 13.27 14.61 -14.23
CA ASN A 628 13.60 14.93 -15.62
C ASN A 628 13.63 13.64 -16.46
N ASP A 629 13.48 13.78 -17.78
CA ASP A 629 13.60 12.64 -18.69
C ASP A 629 15.08 12.27 -18.93
N PRO A 630 15.42 10.96 -18.92
CA PRO A 630 14.53 9.81 -18.66
C PRO A 630 14.23 9.62 -17.16
N VAL A 631 12.98 9.23 -16.86
CA VAL A 631 12.56 8.82 -15.51
C VAL A 631 13.38 7.59 -15.09
N PRO A 632 13.94 7.55 -13.86
CA PRO A 632 14.72 6.40 -13.43
C PRO A 632 13.88 5.14 -13.40
N GLU A 633 14.41 4.08 -14.00
CA GLU A 633 13.81 2.76 -13.92
C GLU A 633 14.06 2.14 -12.56
N LEU A 634 13.00 1.95 -11.79
CA LEU A 634 13.08 1.30 -10.49
C LEU A 634 12.93 -0.22 -10.62
N ALA A 635 13.82 -0.96 -9.99
CA ALA A 635 13.59 -2.38 -9.75
C ALA A 635 12.39 -2.59 -8.81
N LEU A 636 11.64 -3.67 -8.98
CA LEU A 636 10.48 -4.00 -8.13
C LEU A 636 10.84 -4.01 -6.63
N ALA A 637 11.98 -4.61 -6.27
CA ALA A 637 12.47 -4.61 -4.88
C ALA A 637 12.71 -3.19 -4.32
N ARG A 638 13.13 -2.25 -5.18
CA ARG A 638 13.38 -0.86 -4.77
C ARG A 638 12.04 -0.15 -4.56
N ALA A 639 11.07 -0.33 -5.45
CA ALA A 639 9.74 0.23 -5.29
C ALA A 639 9.04 -0.28 -4.03
N VAL A 640 9.13 -1.58 -3.75
CA VAL A 640 8.64 -2.16 -2.50
C VAL A 640 9.35 -1.53 -1.30
N ARG A 641 10.68 -1.39 -1.31
CA ARG A 641 11.41 -0.70 -0.24
C ARG A 641 10.94 0.73 -0.03
N LEU A 642 10.76 1.51 -1.10
CA LEU A 642 10.30 2.89 -0.97
C LEU A 642 8.90 2.93 -0.33
N SER A 643 8.00 2.02 -0.72
CA SER A 643 6.65 1.91 -0.14
C SER A 643 6.64 1.39 1.30
N SER A 644 7.57 0.49 1.65
CA SER A 644 7.68 -0.15 2.97
C SER A 644 8.77 0.46 3.86
N ASN A 645 9.20 1.71 3.59
CA ASN A 645 10.27 2.37 4.33
C ASN A 645 9.78 2.90 5.69
N PHE A 646 9.57 2.01 6.64
CA PHE A 646 8.97 2.35 7.94
C PHE A 646 9.79 3.45 8.64
N PRO A 647 9.18 4.54 9.12
CA PRO A 647 9.92 5.73 9.58
C PRO A 647 10.75 5.50 10.85
N PHE A 648 10.49 4.42 11.59
CA PHE A 648 11.19 4.15 12.84
C PHE A 648 12.45 3.33 12.61
N GLY A 649 13.58 4.04 12.58
CA GLY A 649 14.90 3.42 12.53
C GLY A 649 15.41 3.12 11.12
N PHE A 650 14.82 3.67 10.07
CA PHE A 650 15.45 3.68 8.75
C PHE A 650 15.83 5.11 8.39
N GLY A 651 16.93 5.27 7.66
CA GLY A 651 17.17 6.53 6.97
C GLY A 651 16.02 6.78 6.00
N VAL A 652 15.61 8.05 5.86
CA VAL A 652 14.63 8.41 4.83
C VAL A 652 15.24 8.06 3.48
N SER A 653 14.52 7.31 2.65
CA SER A 653 15.05 6.93 1.34
C SER A 653 15.15 8.18 0.49
N MET A 654 16.29 8.43 -0.13
CA MET A 654 16.53 9.63 -0.90
C MET A 654 16.74 9.27 -2.36
N LEU A 655 15.99 9.91 -3.25
CA LEU A 655 16.25 9.92 -4.67
C LEU A 655 16.80 11.30 -5.06
N SER A 656 18.01 11.35 -5.60
CA SER A 656 18.71 12.56 -5.99
C SER A 656 19.64 12.28 -7.18
N GLU A 657 20.31 13.30 -7.69
CA GLU A 657 21.34 13.14 -8.74
C GLU A 657 22.53 12.28 -8.29
N SER A 658 22.71 12.10 -6.98
CA SER A 658 23.78 11.32 -6.36
C SER A 658 23.31 9.97 -5.81
N SER A 659 22.03 9.63 -5.92
CA SER A 659 21.52 8.32 -5.47
C SER A 659 21.58 7.30 -6.60
N LEU A 660 21.53 6.01 -6.26
CA LEU A 660 21.17 4.95 -7.20
C LEU A 660 19.78 4.37 -6.85
N PRO A 661 18.83 4.39 -7.80
CA PRO A 661 18.94 4.99 -9.14
C PRO A 661 18.97 6.52 -9.08
N LYS A 662 19.58 7.13 -10.10
CA LYS A 662 19.77 8.58 -10.22
C LYS A 662 18.45 9.26 -10.54
N LEU A 663 18.08 10.28 -9.76
CA LEU A 663 16.90 11.11 -10.02
C LEU A 663 17.31 12.57 -10.14
N THR A 664 17.36 13.06 -11.39
CA THR A 664 17.50 14.49 -11.67
C THR A 664 16.12 15.13 -11.53
N ILE A 665 15.95 16.09 -10.61
CA ILE A 665 14.64 16.72 -10.36
C ILE A 665 14.45 17.91 -11.30
N HIS A 666 13.31 17.97 -11.99
CA HIS A 666 13.00 19.09 -12.89
C HIS A 666 12.53 20.34 -12.13
N SER A 667 12.65 21.52 -12.73
CA SER A 667 12.33 22.80 -12.09
C SER A 667 10.85 23.02 -11.79
N GLU A 668 9.97 22.29 -12.46
CA GLU A 668 8.51 22.35 -12.28
C GLU A 668 8.02 21.34 -11.23
N ALA A 669 8.93 20.54 -10.66
CA ALA A 669 8.57 19.59 -9.62
C ALA A 669 7.96 20.35 -8.43
N PRO A 670 6.96 19.77 -7.74
CA PRO A 670 6.27 20.46 -6.66
C PRO A 670 7.23 21.03 -5.62
N PRO A 671 7.16 22.34 -5.31
CA PRO A 671 8.12 22.99 -4.45
C PRO A 671 7.95 22.55 -2.99
N ILE A 672 9.06 22.58 -2.25
CA ILE A 672 9.03 22.45 -0.79
C ILE A 672 8.71 23.83 -0.21
N ARG A 673 7.86 23.90 0.81
CA ARG A 673 7.51 25.17 1.45
C ARG A 673 8.76 25.92 1.91
N GLY A 674 9.00 27.09 1.33
CA GLY A 674 10.18 27.92 1.63
C GLY A 674 11.43 27.63 0.80
N GLN A 675 11.38 26.74 -0.19
CA GLN A 675 12.46 26.48 -1.14
C GLN A 675 11.94 26.61 -2.57
N SER A 676 12.66 27.37 -3.41
CA SER A 676 12.29 27.60 -4.81
C SER A 676 12.60 26.41 -5.71
N GLN A 677 13.55 25.55 -5.32
CA GLN A 677 13.97 24.39 -6.09
C GLN A 677 14.30 23.22 -5.18
N ARG A 678 13.93 22.04 -5.63
CA ARG A 678 14.15 20.77 -4.95
C ARG A 678 15.38 20.07 -5.55
N LYS A 679 16.31 19.63 -4.70
CA LYS A 679 17.52 18.88 -5.11
C LYS A 679 17.40 17.37 -4.92
N ALA A 680 16.51 16.94 -4.02
CA ALA A 680 16.32 15.54 -3.68
C ALA A 680 14.86 15.29 -3.30
N LEU A 681 14.38 14.08 -3.57
CA LEU A 681 13.08 13.58 -3.19
C LEU A 681 13.27 12.59 -2.04
N ARG A 682 12.78 12.96 -0.86
CA ARG A 682 12.87 12.14 0.35
C ARG A 682 11.58 11.37 0.53
N LEU A 683 11.66 10.04 0.51
CA LEU A 683 10.53 9.13 0.53
C LEU A 683 10.48 8.30 1.83
N LEU A 684 9.30 8.32 2.44
CA LEU A 684 8.89 7.51 3.58
C LEU A 684 7.86 6.46 3.13
N ASP A 685 7.57 5.52 4.03
CA ASP A 685 6.44 4.58 3.88
C ASP A 685 5.16 5.33 3.46
N GLY A 686 4.44 4.80 2.46
CA GLY A 686 3.17 5.39 2.00
C GLY A 686 2.12 5.46 3.10
N GLY A 687 2.19 4.55 4.07
CA GLY A 687 1.27 4.43 5.21
C GLY A 687 1.36 5.59 6.19
N VAL A 688 2.36 6.47 6.05
CA VAL A 688 2.44 7.73 6.81
C VAL A 688 1.32 8.70 6.39
N VAL A 689 0.94 8.73 5.10
CA VAL A 689 -0.10 9.63 4.58
C VAL A 689 -1.42 8.88 4.36
N ASP A 690 -1.38 7.75 3.67
CA ASP A 690 -2.53 6.88 3.44
C ASP A 690 -2.10 5.43 3.57
N ASN A 691 -2.67 4.71 4.52
CA ASN A 691 -2.38 3.30 4.73
C ASN A 691 -3.31 2.38 3.94
N THR A 692 -4.28 2.89 3.18
CA THR A 692 -5.28 2.07 2.49
C THR A 692 -4.90 1.76 1.04
N GLY A 693 -4.28 2.72 0.34
CA GLY A 693 -4.02 2.64 -1.10
C GLY A 693 -5.22 3.06 -1.97
N ILE A 694 -6.39 3.31 -1.37
CA ILE A 694 -7.62 3.70 -2.05
C ILE A 694 -7.44 5.04 -2.75
N ASP A 695 -6.74 5.95 -2.11
CA ASP A 695 -6.63 7.32 -2.56
C ASP A 695 -5.86 7.41 -3.91
N SER A 696 -4.88 6.53 -4.13
CA SER A 696 -4.21 6.42 -5.43
C SER A 696 -5.09 5.83 -6.53
N LEU A 697 -5.99 4.89 -6.20
CA LEU A 697 -7.00 4.40 -7.15
C LEU A 697 -7.99 5.51 -7.50
N HIS A 698 -8.45 6.25 -6.49
CA HIS A 698 -9.31 7.41 -6.67
C HIS A 698 -8.66 8.48 -7.56
N ALA A 699 -7.37 8.79 -7.36
CA ALA A 699 -6.66 9.74 -8.21
C ALA A 699 -6.55 9.30 -9.68
N VAL A 700 -6.32 8.01 -9.93
CA VAL A 700 -6.33 7.45 -11.30
C VAL A 700 -7.71 7.60 -11.93
N ILE A 701 -8.77 7.16 -11.27
CA ILE A 701 -10.14 7.22 -11.83
C ILE A 701 -10.59 8.66 -12.04
N LYS A 702 -10.31 9.56 -11.10
CA LYS A 702 -10.60 11.00 -11.24
C LYS A 702 -9.84 11.60 -12.42
N SER A 703 -8.61 11.15 -12.69
CA SER A 703 -7.81 11.62 -13.82
C SER A 703 -8.34 11.13 -15.16
N LEU A 704 -8.72 9.84 -15.22
CA LEU A 704 -9.41 9.30 -16.38
C LEU A 704 -10.72 10.04 -16.64
N GLU A 705 -11.47 10.39 -15.58
CA GLU A 705 -12.72 11.14 -15.71
C GLU A 705 -12.48 12.55 -16.26
N ALA A 706 -11.53 13.29 -15.68
CA ALA A 706 -11.21 14.63 -16.10
C ALA A 706 -10.70 14.66 -17.56
N SER A 707 -9.87 13.68 -17.93
CA SER A 707 -9.33 13.54 -19.28
C SER A 707 -10.39 13.09 -20.28
N ALA A 708 -11.29 12.18 -19.90
CA ALA A 708 -12.43 11.78 -20.71
C ALA A 708 -13.42 12.95 -20.92
N ALA A 709 -13.62 13.81 -19.91
CA ALA A 709 -14.43 15.01 -20.08
C ALA A 709 -13.80 16.00 -21.07
N ALA A 710 -12.48 16.16 -21.04
CA ALA A 710 -11.74 16.99 -21.99
C ALA A 710 -11.70 16.39 -23.40
N LYS A 711 -11.60 15.06 -23.51
CA LYS A 711 -11.53 14.31 -24.77
C LYS A 711 -12.54 13.14 -24.72
N PRO A 712 -13.84 13.36 -25.00
CA PRO A 712 -14.88 12.33 -24.87
C PRO A 712 -14.71 11.11 -25.77
N ARG A 713 -13.92 11.23 -26.84
CA ARG A 713 -13.54 10.11 -27.73
C ARG A 713 -12.09 9.68 -27.56
N GLY A 714 -11.43 10.19 -26.52
CA GLY A 714 -10.06 9.85 -26.16
C GLY A 714 -9.97 8.45 -25.56
N ARG A 715 -8.74 7.98 -25.43
CA ARG A 715 -8.44 6.66 -24.86
C ARG A 715 -8.91 6.56 -23.41
N GLU A 716 -8.79 7.63 -22.64
CA GLU A 716 -9.22 7.69 -21.24
C GLU A 716 -10.73 7.44 -21.10
N SER A 717 -11.53 7.98 -22.04
CA SER A 717 -12.97 7.71 -22.09
C SER A 717 -13.23 6.24 -22.39
N ARG A 718 -12.57 5.68 -23.41
CA ARG A 718 -12.69 4.26 -23.75
C ARG A 718 -12.33 3.34 -22.58
N VAL A 719 -11.25 3.64 -21.86
CA VAL A 719 -10.86 2.86 -20.67
C VAL A 719 -11.92 2.94 -19.58
N LEU A 720 -12.47 4.13 -19.29
CA LEU A 720 -13.58 4.24 -18.35
C LEU A 720 -14.82 3.48 -18.81
N ASP A 721 -15.13 3.51 -20.10
CA ASP A 721 -16.30 2.81 -20.64
C ASP A 721 -16.13 1.31 -20.58
N LEU A 722 -14.93 0.80 -20.84
CA LEU A 722 -14.60 -0.60 -20.61
C LEU A 722 -14.77 -0.97 -19.14
N LEU A 723 -14.27 -0.15 -18.20
CA LEU A 723 -14.47 -0.40 -16.76
C LEU A 723 -15.96 -0.43 -16.38
N ARG A 724 -16.76 0.51 -16.91
CA ARG A 724 -18.21 0.58 -16.69
C ARG A 724 -18.94 -0.63 -17.27
N GLN A 725 -18.66 -0.94 -18.53
CA GLN A 725 -19.28 -2.03 -19.28
C GLN A 725 -19.00 -3.37 -18.61
N ARG A 726 -17.78 -3.57 -18.13
CA ARG A 726 -17.40 -4.79 -17.42
C ARG A 726 -17.97 -4.83 -16.01
N GLY A 727 -18.21 -3.68 -15.38
CA GLY A 727 -18.45 -3.57 -13.95
C GLY A 727 -17.15 -3.75 -13.16
N VAL A 728 -17.06 -3.11 -11.99
CA VAL A 728 -15.86 -3.10 -11.16
C VAL A 728 -16.17 -3.72 -9.81
N VAL A 729 -15.42 -4.75 -9.42
CA VAL A 729 -15.39 -5.24 -8.04
C VAL A 729 -14.18 -4.62 -7.34
N PHE A 730 -14.46 -3.73 -6.40
CA PHE A 730 -13.46 -3.04 -5.60
C PHE A 730 -13.18 -3.83 -4.31
N LEU A 731 -11.98 -4.39 -4.20
CA LEU A 731 -11.54 -5.16 -3.04
C LEU A 731 -10.57 -4.34 -2.19
N GLU A 732 -11.00 -4.01 -0.97
CA GLU A 732 -10.14 -3.41 0.04
C GLU A 732 -9.59 -4.52 0.95
N ILE A 733 -8.26 -4.69 0.97
CA ILE A 733 -7.59 -5.57 1.92
C ILE A 733 -7.09 -4.71 3.08
N ASP A 734 -7.92 -4.56 4.12
CA ASP A 734 -7.60 -3.83 5.34
C ASP A 734 -6.91 -4.73 6.37
N SER A 735 -5.58 -4.71 6.33
CA SER A 735 -4.68 -5.36 7.26
C SER A 735 -4.67 -4.71 8.64
N GLY A 736 -5.35 -3.57 8.81
CA GLY A 736 -5.79 -3.08 10.09
C GLY A 736 -4.70 -2.45 10.95
N ALA A 737 -3.67 -1.82 10.38
CA ALA A 737 -2.69 -1.06 11.16
C ALA A 737 -3.33 0.16 11.82
N LYS A 738 -4.11 -0.08 12.86
CA LYS A 738 -4.77 0.92 13.69
C LYS A 738 -3.77 1.35 14.75
N PRO A 739 -3.61 2.66 14.98
CA PRO A 739 -2.80 3.11 16.08
C PRO A 739 -3.44 2.62 17.39
N SER A 740 -2.63 1.95 18.21
CA SER A 740 -3.11 1.35 19.44
C SER A 740 -3.62 2.42 20.40
N GLY A 741 -4.70 2.14 21.13
CA GLY A 741 -5.11 2.97 22.27
C GLY A 741 -3.92 3.26 23.20
N SER A 742 -3.90 4.43 23.85
CA SER A 742 -2.72 4.87 24.62
C SER A 742 -2.33 3.82 25.64
N ARG A 743 -1.17 3.17 25.47
CA ARG A 743 -0.69 2.17 26.42
C ARG A 743 -0.49 2.84 27.77
N SER A 744 -1.06 2.27 28.84
CA SER A 744 -0.79 2.70 30.21
C SER A 744 0.61 2.23 30.59
N GLY A 745 1.59 3.12 30.53
CA GLY A 745 2.98 2.86 30.90
C GLY A 745 3.65 4.11 31.46
N PRO A 746 4.81 3.97 32.13
CA PRO A 746 5.50 5.10 32.76
C PRO A 746 5.91 6.20 31.77
N PHE A 747 6.09 5.88 30.49
CA PHE A 747 6.38 6.83 29.43
C PHE A 747 5.16 7.28 28.62
N ALA A 748 3.96 6.83 28.97
CA ALA A 748 2.75 7.12 28.22
C ALA A 748 2.49 8.63 28.12
N SER A 749 2.81 9.41 29.15
CA SER A 749 2.65 10.87 29.10
C SER A 749 3.54 11.52 28.02
N ALA A 750 4.78 11.03 27.87
CA ALA A 750 5.73 11.55 26.89
C ALA A 750 5.40 11.12 25.45
N THR A 751 4.86 9.90 25.27
CA THR A 751 4.50 9.39 23.94
C THR A 751 3.06 9.72 23.52
N ARG A 752 2.19 10.14 24.45
CA ARG A 752 0.78 10.45 24.18
C ARG A 752 0.58 11.50 23.08
N PRO A 753 1.36 12.59 22.99
CA PRO A 753 1.24 13.52 21.85
C PRO A 753 1.54 12.86 20.50
N LEU A 754 2.54 11.99 20.43
CA LEU A 754 2.88 11.24 19.21
C LEU A 754 1.79 10.22 18.86
N SER A 755 1.25 9.52 19.86
CA SER A 755 0.11 8.61 19.66
C SER A 755 -1.15 9.36 19.23
N ALA A 756 -1.41 10.55 19.79
CA ALA A 756 -2.55 11.38 19.40
C ALA A 756 -2.40 11.89 17.97
N LEU A 757 -1.19 12.31 17.56
CA LEU A 757 -0.91 12.70 16.18
C LEU A 757 -1.15 11.52 15.22
N ASN A 758 -0.63 10.33 15.56
CA ASN A 758 -0.85 9.13 14.75
C ASN A 758 -2.35 8.76 14.64
N ASN A 759 -3.08 8.83 15.75
CA ASN A 759 -4.54 8.63 15.78
C ASN A 759 -5.28 9.64 14.90
N ALA A 760 -4.88 10.91 14.94
CA ALA A 760 -5.50 11.97 14.15
C ALA A 760 -5.25 11.76 12.65
N VAL A 761 -4.01 11.48 12.26
CA VAL A 761 -3.64 11.17 10.87
C VAL A 761 -4.42 9.97 10.37
N TYR A 762 -4.46 8.88 11.16
CA TYR A 762 -5.20 7.67 10.79
C TYR A 762 -6.72 7.91 10.67
N THR A 763 -7.32 8.67 11.59
CA THR A 763 -8.75 9.00 11.55
C THR A 763 -9.10 9.84 10.32
N ASN A 764 -8.24 10.80 9.98
CA ASN A 764 -8.40 11.60 8.78
C ASN A 764 -8.25 10.74 7.52
N ALA A 765 -7.25 9.87 7.48
CA ALA A 765 -7.07 8.94 6.36
C ALA A 765 -8.30 8.03 6.15
N LEU A 766 -8.88 7.48 7.22
CA LEU A 766 -10.11 6.68 7.13
C LEU A 766 -11.30 7.50 6.60
N ARG A 767 -11.51 8.71 7.12
CA ARG A 767 -12.60 9.58 6.66
C ARG A 767 -12.44 9.95 5.18
N THR A 768 -11.21 10.27 4.78
CA THR A 768 -10.88 10.58 3.39
C THR A 768 -11.07 9.36 2.49
N SER A 769 -10.64 8.18 2.94
CA SER A 769 -10.86 6.90 2.26
C SER A 769 -12.35 6.63 2.01
N ASP A 770 -13.21 6.78 3.03
CA ASP A 770 -14.65 6.55 2.87
C ASP A 770 -15.27 7.50 1.84
N GLN A 771 -14.88 8.78 1.86
CA GLN A 771 -15.31 9.77 0.88
C GLN A 771 -14.84 9.41 -0.54
N GLN A 772 -13.56 9.05 -0.69
CA GLN A 772 -12.98 8.67 -1.97
C GLN A 772 -13.60 7.39 -2.53
N GLN A 773 -14.05 6.47 -1.68
CA GLN A 773 -14.81 5.30 -2.11
C GLN A 773 -16.18 5.68 -2.67
N THR A 774 -16.91 6.58 -1.99
CA THR A 774 -18.17 7.12 -2.54
C THR A 774 -17.94 7.84 -3.86
N ASP A 775 -16.85 8.59 -3.98
CA ASP A 775 -16.51 9.28 -5.23
C ASP A 775 -16.12 8.29 -6.34
N LEU A 776 -15.36 7.23 -6.03
CA LEU A 776 -15.06 6.14 -6.96
C LEU A 776 -16.33 5.45 -7.46
N GLU A 777 -17.24 5.09 -6.55
CA GLU A 777 -18.53 4.48 -6.86
C GLU A 777 -19.33 5.39 -7.80
N ARG A 778 -19.34 6.70 -7.54
CA ARG A 778 -19.98 7.70 -8.39
C ARG A 778 -19.35 7.78 -9.78
N CYS A 779 -18.04 7.99 -9.88
CA CYS A 779 -17.33 8.15 -11.16
C CYS A 779 -17.46 6.92 -12.07
N LEU A 780 -17.48 5.72 -11.48
CA LEU A 780 -17.61 4.46 -12.20
C LEU A 780 -19.07 4.06 -12.45
N SER A 781 -20.05 4.56 -11.70
CA SER A 781 -21.47 4.28 -11.97
C SER A 781 -22.10 5.30 -12.92
N ASP A 782 -21.63 6.54 -12.92
CA ASP A 782 -22.15 7.61 -13.77
C ASP A 782 -21.83 7.29 -15.24
N SER A 783 -22.87 7.00 -16.03
CA SER A 783 -22.73 6.78 -17.47
C SER A 783 -22.24 8.06 -18.18
N ILE A 784 -21.59 7.92 -19.34
CA ILE A 784 -21.17 9.09 -20.14
C ILE A 784 -22.36 9.99 -20.44
N GLU A 785 -23.49 9.39 -20.72
CA GLU A 785 -24.74 10.06 -21.09
C GLU A 785 -25.30 10.90 -19.96
N SER A 786 -25.34 10.33 -18.76
CA SER A 786 -25.72 11.04 -17.53
C SER A 786 -24.83 12.26 -17.29
N ARG A 787 -23.56 12.17 -17.68
CA ARG A 787 -22.58 13.24 -17.52
C ARG A 787 -22.61 14.26 -18.64
N MET A 788 -22.76 13.86 -19.91
CA MET A 788 -23.02 14.77 -21.01
C MET A 788 -24.25 15.61 -20.71
N LEU A 789 -25.29 15.00 -20.15
CA LEU A 789 -26.45 15.73 -19.64
C LEU A 789 -26.12 16.69 -18.52
N ALA A 790 -25.35 16.28 -17.52
CA ALA A 790 -24.93 17.17 -16.46
C ALA A 790 -24.09 18.35 -16.99
N THR A 791 -23.20 18.11 -17.96
CA THR A 791 -22.39 19.14 -18.63
C THR A 791 -23.27 20.08 -19.46
N ILE A 792 -24.18 19.56 -20.27
CA ILE A 792 -25.18 20.34 -21.02
C ILE A 792 -26.06 21.16 -20.07
N GLN A 793 -26.33 20.67 -18.85
CA GLN A 793 -27.09 21.39 -17.84
C GLN A 793 -26.28 22.45 -17.08
N GLN A 794 -24.98 22.23 -16.86
CA GLN A 794 -24.11 23.11 -16.08
C GLN A 794 -23.51 24.24 -16.92
N ASP A 795 -23.22 23.99 -18.19
CA ASP A 795 -22.58 24.95 -19.09
C ASP A 795 -23.19 24.87 -20.50
N PRO A 796 -24.37 25.48 -20.73
CA PRO A 796 -24.99 25.51 -22.04
C PRO A 796 -24.14 26.24 -23.11
N GLU A 797 -23.15 27.06 -22.71
CA GLU A 797 -22.25 27.75 -23.65
C GLU A 797 -21.22 26.80 -24.29
N THR A 798 -20.92 25.64 -23.68
CA THR A 798 -20.11 24.59 -24.33
C THR A 798 -20.75 24.02 -25.60
N LEU A 799 -22.07 24.17 -25.78
CA LEU A 799 -22.75 23.87 -27.06
C LEU A 799 -22.61 25.00 -28.09
N VAL A 800 -22.26 26.21 -27.66
CA VAL A 800 -22.14 27.41 -28.52
C VAL A 800 -20.71 27.58 -29.06
N ALA A 801 -19.71 27.02 -28.38
CA ALA A 801 -18.30 27.09 -28.76
C ALA A 801 -17.93 26.17 -29.95
N GLY A 802 -18.45 26.51 -31.13
CA GLY A 802 -18.09 25.93 -32.42
C GLY A 802 -18.99 24.75 -32.84
N PRO A 803 -19.07 24.49 -34.16
CA PRO A 803 -19.81 23.34 -34.68
C PRO A 803 -19.09 22.06 -34.30
N LEU A 804 -19.36 21.58 -33.10
CA LEU A 804 -19.08 20.20 -32.73
C LEU A 804 -19.96 19.34 -33.64
N GLU A 805 -19.37 18.72 -34.66
CA GLU A 805 -19.96 17.57 -35.35
C GLU A 805 -20.16 16.46 -34.31
N PHE A 806 -21.25 16.55 -33.55
CA PHE A 806 -21.73 15.47 -32.72
C PHE A 806 -22.32 14.40 -33.64
N LYS A 807 -21.44 13.64 -34.31
CA LYS A 807 -21.77 12.34 -34.90
C LYS A 807 -21.98 11.36 -33.75
N PHE A 808 -23.07 11.49 -33.01
CA PHE A 808 -23.46 10.46 -32.08
C PHE A 808 -23.69 9.18 -32.88
N THR A 809 -23.11 8.08 -32.44
CA THR A 809 -23.58 6.79 -32.92
C THR A 809 -25.05 6.62 -32.52
N LYS A 810 -25.78 5.81 -33.31
CA LYS A 810 -27.19 5.50 -33.05
C LYS A 810 -27.39 5.04 -31.60
N GLU A 811 -26.46 4.26 -31.08
CA GLU A 811 -26.44 3.76 -29.72
C GLU A 811 -26.20 4.87 -28.67
N GLU A 812 -25.27 5.80 -28.93
CA GLU A 812 -24.96 6.94 -28.04
C GLU A 812 -26.15 7.91 -27.90
N LEU A 813 -26.84 8.20 -29.01
CA LEU A 813 -27.96 9.15 -28.99
C LEU A 813 -29.17 8.57 -28.26
N VAL A 814 -29.40 7.26 -28.41
CA VAL A 814 -30.45 6.54 -27.67
C VAL A 814 -30.08 6.41 -26.20
N ALA A 815 -28.82 6.15 -25.85
CA ALA A 815 -28.37 6.13 -24.47
C ALA A 815 -28.47 7.52 -23.81
N ALA A 816 -28.07 8.59 -24.53
CA ALA A 816 -28.19 9.98 -24.10
C ALA A 816 -29.66 10.35 -23.85
N ALA A 817 -30.53 10.02 -24.80
CA ALA A 817 -31.96 10.15 -24.69
C ALA A 817 -32.55 9.33 -23.54
N THR A 818 -32.03 8.14 -23.25
CA THR A 818 -32.53 7.31 -22.14
C THR A 818 -32.11 7.91 -20.78
N ALA A 819 -30.89 8.44 -20.71
CA ALA A 819 -30.34 9.07 -19.51
C ALA A 819 -31.04 10.40 -19.15
N VAL A 820 -31.56 11.18 -20.11
CA VAL A 820 -32.27 12.45 -19.80
C VAL A 820 -33.60 12.20 -19.05
N PHE A 821 -34.17 11.00 -19.13
CA PHE A 821 -35.56 10.73 -18.70
C PHE A 821 -35.72 9.61 -17.69
N GLN A 822 -34.65 8.95 -17.26
CA GLN A 822 -34.69 8.33 -15.95
C GLN A 822 -34.78 9.48 -14.93
N PRO A 823 -35.90 9.62 -14.18
CA PRO A 823 -36.02 10.65 -13.17
C PRO A 823 -34.82 10.56 -12.21
N ARG A 824 -34.50 11.66 -11.54
CA ARG A 824 -33.57 11.74 -10.39
C ARG A 824 -33.87 10.79 -9.21
N GLN A 825 -34.53 9.66 -9.41
CA GLN A 825 -34.43 8.47 -8.55
C GLN A 825 -33.03 7.81 -8.65
N PHE A 826 -31.98 8.64 -8.73
CA PHE A 826 -30.56 8.33 -8.56
C PHE A 826 -30.23 7.80 -7.15
N ALA A 827 -31.20 7.42 -6.34
CA ALA A 827 -30.92 6.66 -5.13
C ALA A 827 -30.57 5.20 -5.45
N GLN A 828 -30.88 4.67 -6.64
CA GLN A 828 -30.68 3.26 -6.99
C GLN A 828 -30.37 3.04 -8.48
N GLN A 829 -29.51 3.86 -9.09
CA GLN A 829 -28.84 3.33 -10.28
C GLN A 829 -28.07 2.08 -9.85
N PRO A 830 -28.19 0.96 -10.58
CA PRO A 830 -27.46 -0.24 -10.26
C PRO A 830 -25.96 0.06 -10.25
N LEU A 831 -25.33 0.05 -9.08
CA LEU A 831 -23.92 0.40 -8.92
C LEU A 831 -23.07 -0.54 -9.79
N SER A 832 -22.47 -0.02 -10.85
CA SER A 832 -21.46 -0.77 -11.62
C SER A 832 -20.28 -1.20 -10.74
N VAL A 833 -20.16 -0.58 -9.56
CA VAL A 833 -19.16 -0.88 -8.55
C VAL A 833 -19.73 -1.72 -7.41
N ILE A 834 -19.09 -2.84 -7.14
CA ILE A 834 -19.35 -3.65 -5.95
C ILE A 834 -18.13 -3.60 -5.05
N ARG A 835 -18.33 -3.17 -3.81
CA ARG A 835 -17.27 -3.09 -2.82
C ARG A 835 -17.31 -4.28 -1.88
N TYR A 836 -16.14 -4.85 -1.61
CA TYR A 836 -15.93 -5.76 -0.49
C TYR A 836 -14.63 -5.43 0.25
N ARG A 837 -14.64 -5.56 1.58
CA ARG A 837 -13.49 -5.26 2.44
C ARG A 837 -13.11 -6.47 3.28
N PHE A 838 -11.92 -7.03 3.05
CA PHE A 838 -11.28 -8.01 3.92
C PHE A 838 -10.65 -7.29 5.11
N MET A 839 -11.01 -7.67 6.35
CA MET A 839 -10.53 -6.97 7.56
C MET A 839 -9.71 -7.89 8.48
N CYS A 840 -8.42 -7.59 8.67
CA CYS A 840 -7.55 -8.35 9.57
C CYS A 840 -7.72 -8.01 11.06
N ASN A 841 -8.18 -6.80 11.43
CA ASN A 841 -8.26 -6.33 12.83
C ASN A 841 -9.65 -5.80 13.23
N HIS A 842 -10.71 -6.57 12.98
CA HIS A 842 -12.08 -6.19 13.39
C HIS A 842 -12.49 -6.72 14.79
N LEU A 843 -11.79 -7.74 15.31
CA LEU A 843 -12.08 -8.29 16.64
C LEU A 843 -11.46 -7.42 17.75
N ARG A 844 -12.28 -6.59 18.40
CA ARG A 844 -11.91 -5.68 19.51
C ARG A 844 -11.21 -6.36 20.70
N ASP A 845 -11.21 -7.68 20.79
CA ASP A 845 -10.63 -8.44 21.92
C ASP A 845 -9.13 -8.70 21.80
N THR A 846 -8.52 -8.44 20.64
CA THR A 846 -7.07 -8.49 20.53
C THR A 846 -6.49 -7.25 21.20
N ARG A 847 -6.25 -7.31 22.52
CA ARG A 847 -5.39 -6.34 23.24
C ARG A 847 -4.01 -6.15 22.59
N SER A 848 -3.69 -7.03 21.65
CA SER A 848 -2.56 -7.03 20.74
C SER A 848 -2.83 -6.20 19.47
N ASP A 849 -3.09 -4.90 19.64
CA ASP A 849 -2.67 -3.90 18.64
C ASP A 849 -1.13 -3.97 18.61
N VAL A 850 -0.61 -4.92 17.85
CA VAL A 850 0.82 -5.10 17.67
C VAL A 850 1.18 -4.17 16.53
N MET A 851 1.96 -3.13 16.89
CA MET A 851 2.64 -2.31 15.90
C MET A 851 3.31 -3.22 14.89
N THR A 852 3.16 -2.89 13.61
CA THR A 852 3.95 -3.31 12.45
C THR A 852 5.28 -3.97 12.83
N ALA A 853 5.22 -5.24 13.21
CA ALA A 853 6.42 -5.99 13.54
C ALA A 853 6.91 -6.58 12.22
N LEU A 854 8.20 -6.39 11.95
CA LEU A 854 8.88 -6.96 10.79
C LEU A 854 9.14 -8.47 10.96
N ALA A 855 8.78 -9.01 12.14
CA ALA A 855 8.73 -10.42 12.48
C ALA A 855 7.38 -10.75 13.12
N LEU A 856 6.73 -11.83 12.71
CA LEU A 856 5.55 -12.37 13.38
C LEU A 856 5.90 -13.62 14.18
N GLY A 857 5.55 -13.63 15.46
CA GLY A 857 5.57 -14.85 16.25
C GLY A 857 4.47 -15.82 15.77
N PRO A 858 4.57 -17.13 16.07
CA PRO A 858 3.55 -18.13 15.69
C PRO A 858 2.14 -17.79 16.21
N ASP A 859 2.03 -17.18 17.38
CA ASP A 859 0.74 -16.71 17.92
C ASP A 859 0.15 -15.55 17.10
N ASP A 860 0.98 -14.63 16.61
CA ASP A 860 0.53 -13.53 15.74
C ASP A 860 0.14 -14.06 14.35
N LYS A 861 0.94 -14.98 13.78
CA LYS A 861 0.66 -15.64 12.50
C LYS A 861 -0.68 -16.39 12.53
N SER A 862 -0.92 -17.20 13.58
CA SER A 862 -2.18 -17.92 13.76
C SER A 862 -3.38 -17.00 13.99
N THR A 863 -3.20 -15.83 14.63
CA THR A 863 -4.25 -14.80 14.64
C THR A 863 -4.57 -14.31 13.23
N VAL A 864 -3.56 -13.99 12.42
CA VAL A 864 -3.78 -13.53 11.03
C VAL A 864 -4.48 -14.60 10.20
N ILE A 865 -4.05 -15.86 10.30
CA ILE A 865 -4.69 -16.99 9.59
C ILE A 865 -6.13 -17.19 10.05
N ALA A 866 -6.41 -17.14 11.36
CA ALA A 866 -7.77 -17.25 11.88
C ALA A 866 -8.68 -16.13 11.34
N MET A 867 -8.18 -14.89 11.29
CA MET A 867 -8.91 -13.76 10.72
C MET A 867 -9.14 -13.93 9.23
N TYR A 868 -8.12 -14.34 8.47
CA TYR A 868 -8.23 -14.63 7.05
C TYR A 868 -9.30 -15.70 6.77
N LEU A 869 -9.26 -16.84 7.45
CA LEU A 869 -10.25 -17.91 7.25
C LEU A 869 -11.66 -17.41 7.56
N SER A 870 -11.84 -16.68 8.66
CA SER A 870 -13.12 -16.05 8.99
C SER A 870 -13.62 -15.10 7.89
N GLU A 871 -12.73 -14.31 7.30
CA GLU A 871 -13.06 -13.34 6.25
C GLU A 871 -13.35 -14.01 4.90
N VAL A 872 -12.67 -15.10 4.55
CA VAL A 872 -12.96 -15.86 3.32
C VAL A 872 -14.33 -16.54 3.41
N PHE A 873 -14.68 -17.08 4.58
CA PHE A 873 -16.03 -17.63 4.78
C PHE A 873 -17.11 -16.56 4.64
N ARG A 874 -16.85 -15.35 5.13
CA ARG A 874 -17.75 -14.21 4.90
C ARG A 874 -17.83 -13.84 3.43
N TRP A 875 -16.70 -13.74 2.75
CA TRP A 875 -16.61 -13.42 1.32
C TRP A 875 -17.49 -14.35 0.51
N ARG A 876 -17.41 -15.67 0.73
CA ARG A 876 -18.23 -16.65 0.03
C ARG A 876 -19.72 -16.54 0.32
N GLN A 877 -20.11 -16.18 1.55
CA GLN A 877 -21.52 -15.94 1.89
C GLN A 877 -22.06 -14.67 1.22
N GLU A 878 -21.23 -13.64 1.11
CA GLU A 878 -21.59 -12.39 0.43
C GLU A 878 -21.45 -12.50 -1.09
N LEU A 879 -20.70 -13.48 -1.61
CA LEU A 879 -20.43 -13.66 -3.03
C LEU A 879 -21.72 -13.85 -3.83
N ASP A 880 -22.68 -14.61 -3.30
CA ASP A 880 -23.97 -14.78 -3.96
C ASP A 880 -24.75 -13.47 -4.04
N ALA A 881 -24.74 -12.67 -2.97
CA ALA A 881 -25.34 -11.34 -2.98
C ALA A 881 -24.60 -10.38 -3.93
N ILE A 882 -23.28 -10.48 -4.02
CA ILE A 882 -22.45 -9.73 -4.98
C ILE A 882 -22.80 -10.14 -6.42
N ARG A 883 -22.94 -11.43 -6.69
CA ARG A 883 -23.33 -11.98 -7.99
C ARG A 883 -24.73 -11.52 -8.37
N ASP A 884 -25.69 -11.62 -7.47
CA ASP A 884 -27.07 -11.19 -7.72
C ASP A 884 -27.12 -9.69 -7.96
N LYS A 885 -26.43 -8.90 -7.13
CA LYS A 885 -26.29 -7.45 -7.36
C LYS A 885 -25.65 -7.15 -8.71
N TYR A 886 -24.57 -7.84 -9.09
CA TYR A 886 -23.94 -7.68 -10.40
C TYR A 886 -24.89 -8.04 -11.54
N ARG A 887 -25.64 -9.14 -11.43
CA ARG A 887 -26.63 -9.59 -12.41
C ARG A 887 -27.77 -8.59 -12.54
N GLU A 888 -28.27 -8.04 -11.44
CA GLU A 888 -29.25 -6.96 -11.45
C GLU A 888 -28.68 -5.71 -12.12
N ASN A 889 -27.38 -5.45 -11.91
CA ASN A 889 -26.76 -4.22 -12.36
C ASN A 889 -26.39 -4.21 -13.84
N ILE A 890 -25.85 -5.31 -14.36
CA ILE A 890 -25.49 -5.46 -15.78
C ILE A 890 -26.64 -6.06 -16.59
N GLY A 891 -27.55 -6.77 -15.92
CA GLY A 891 -28.85 -7.17 -16.46
C GLY A 891 -29.79 -6.00 -16.77
N TYR A 892 -29.38 -4.74 -16.53
CA TYR A 892 -29.85 -3.57 -17.30
C TYR A 892 -29.30 -3.62 -18.74
N ARG A 893 -29.67 -4.71 -19.40
CA ARG A 893 -29.81 -4.98 -20.84
C ARG A 893 -29.48 -3.78 -21.73
N GLY A 894 -28.49 -3.97 -22.61
CA GLY A 894 -28.40 -3.19 -23.84
C GLY A 894 -29.76 -3.15 -24.56
N LEU A 895 -29.98 -2.12 -25.37
CA LEU A 895 -31.23 -1.80 -26.09
C LEU A 895 -32.05 -3.00 -26.60
N ASN A 896 -31.39 -4.09 -26.97
CA ASN A 896 -31.99 -5.34 -27.45
C ASN A 896 -32.90 -6.08 -26.46
N ALA A 897 -32.91 -5.71 -25.18
CA ALA A 897 -33.75 -6.38 -24.21
C ALA A 897 -34.66 -5.45 -23.40
N TYR A 898 -34.71 -4.17 -23.81
CA TYR A 898 -35.92 -3.36 -23.66
C TYR A 898 -37.01 -3.99 -24.50
N THR A 899 -38.13 -4.32 -23.88
CA THR A 899 -39.30 -4.76 -24.63
C THR A 899 -39.83 -3.61 -25.46
N ASN A 900 -40.63 -3.92 -26.49
CA ASN A 900 -41.31 -2.90 -27.29
C ASN A 900 -42.15 -1.94 -26.41
N GLU A 901 -42.64 -2.43 -25.27
CA GLU A 901 -43.37 -1.62 -24.29
C GLU A 901 -42.44 -0.65 -23.55
N ASP A 902 -41.22 -1.06 -23.21
CA ASP A 902 -40.26 -0.20 -22.52
C ASP A 902 -39.77 0.93 -23.43
N VAL A 903 -39.53 0.63 -24.70
CA VAL A 903 -39.14 1.63 -25.72
C VAL A 903 -40.29 2.59 -26.02
N ALA A 904 -41.51 2.09 -26.16
CA ALA A 904 -42.70 2.92 -26.33
C ALA A 904 -42.93 3.85 -25.14
N GLY A 905 -42.87 3.31 -23.91
CA GLY A 905 -43.01 4.08 -22.68
C GLY A 905 -41.90 5.11 -22.51
N LEU A 906 -40.66 4.76 -22.85
CA LEU A 906 -39.55 5.73 -22.89
C LEU A 906 -39.89 6.86 -23.86
N THR A 907 -40.24 6.53 -25.10
CA THR A 907 -40.55 7.49 -26.16
C THR A 907 -41.71 8.42 -25.78
N GLY A 908 -42.76 7.91 -25.14
CA GLY A 908 -43.86 8.70 -24.59
C GLY A 908 -43.40 9.65 -23.47
N ARG A 909 -42.51 9.19 -22.57
CA ARG A 909 -41.87 10.07 -21.56
C ARG A 909 -41.04 11.17 -22.22
N LEU A 910 -40.29 10.82 -23.28
CA LEU A 910 -39.47 11.77 -24.02
C LEU A 910 -40.31 12.92 -24.57
N LEU A 911 -41.40 12.57 -25.26
CA LEU A 911 -42.32 13.51 -25.88
C LEU A 911 -43.06 14.37 -24.85
N ARG A 912 -43.55 13.80 -23.76
CA ARG A 912 -44.22 14.55 -22.67
C ARG A 912 -43.30 15.60 -22.05
N ARG A 913 -42.03 15.28 -21.88
CA ARG A 913 -41.07 16.20 -21.27
C ARG A 913 -40.48 17.17 -22.28
N ALA A 914 -40.32 16.79 -23.55
CA ALA A 914 -40.11 17.75 -24.64
C ALA A 914 -41.24 18.79 -24.68
N LYS A 915 -42.50 18.36 -24.50
CA LYS A 915 -43.67 19.26 -24.36
C LYS A 915 -43.50 20.26 -23.23
N ALA A 916 -43.18 19.77 -22.03
CA ALA A 916 -43.07 20.59 -20.84
C ALA A 916 -41.92 21.60 -20.95
N GLU A 917 -40.77 21.19 -21.51
CA GLU A 917 -39.65 22.09 -21.78
C GLU A 917 -40.00 23.11 -22.87
N LEU A 918 -40.74 22.72 -23.92
CA LEU A 918 -41.28 23.66 -24.93
C LEU A 918 -42.23 24.68 -24.31
N GLN A 919 -43.13 24.25 -23.40
CA GLN A 919 -44.02 25.15 -22.66
C GLN A 919 -43.27 26.11 -21.76
N GLN A 920 -42.20 25.63 -21.10
CA GLN A 920 -41.36 26.45 -20.26
C GLN A 920 -40.50 27.42 -21.09
N ALA A 921 -40.01 26.98 -22.26
CA ALA A 921 -39.28 27.80 -23.21
C ALA A 921 -40.18 28.89 -23.80
N ASP A 922 -41.43 28.57 -24.15
CA ASP A 922 -42.44 29.52 -24.61
C ASP A 922 -42.73 30.58 -23.51
N LEU A 923 -42.96 30.13 -22.27
CA LEU A 923 -43.14 31.06 -21.13
C LEU A 923 -41.92 31.96 -20.90
N ARG A 924 -40.70 31.40 -20.92
CA ARG A 924 -39.47 32.19 -20.80
C ARG A 924 -39.29 33.15 -21.97
N GLY A 925 -39.59 32.71 -23.19
CA GLY A 925 -39.53 33.54 -24.39
C GLY A 925 -40.47 34.75 -24.29
N ARG A 926 -41.69 34.55 -23.78
CA ARG A 926 -42.64 35.65 -23.50
C ARG A 926 -42.11 36.61 -22.44
N LEU A 927 -41.60 36.09 -21.31
CA LEU A 927 -41.02 36.91 -20.25
C LEU A 927 -39.77 37.67 -20.72
N LEU A 928 -38.94 37.05 -21.57
CA LEU A 928 -37.79 37.71 -22.18
C LEU A 928 -38.23 38.82 -23.13
N ARG A 929 -39.27 38.63 -23.96
CA ARG A 929 -39.85 39.70 -24.79
C ARG A 929 -40.39 40.84 -23.94
N GLU A 930 -41.19 40.55 -22.93
CA GLU A 930 -41.72 41.57 -22.01
C GLU A 930 -40.59 42.36 -21.32
N SER A 931 -39.49 41.68 -20.98
CA SER A 931 -38.28 42.30 -20.42
C SER A 931 -37.54 43.17 -21.46
N TRP A 932 -37.42 42.70 -22.70
CA TRP A 932 -36.77 43.44 -23.78
C TRP A 932 -37.53 44.72 -24.15
N ASP A 933 -38.86 44.62 -24.21
CA ASP A 933 -39.75 45.76 -24.44
C ASP A 933 -39.64 46.81 -23.33
N GLN A 934 -39.29 46.40 -22.11
CA GLN A 934 -39.06 47.29 -20.98
C GLN A 934 -37.65 47.90 -20.92
N THR A 935 -36.64 47.18 -21.43
CA THR A 935 -35.22 47.57 -21.26
C THR A 935 -34.62 48.30 -22.47
N GLY A 936 -35.21 48.22 -23.66
CA GLY A 936 -34.92 49.09 -24.81
C GLY A 936 -33.52 49.03 -25.44
N GLU A 937 -32.53 48.38 -24.81
CA GLU A 937 -31.10 48.51 -25.17
C GLU A 937 -30.34 47.20 -25.44
N LEU A 938 -30.99 46.04 -25.48
CA LEU A 938 -30.29 44.78 -25.86
C LEU A 938 -30.08 44.69 -27.37
N GLU A 939 -28.83 44.45 -27.80
CA GLU A 939 -28.52 44.11 -29.20
C GLU A 939 -29.25 42.83 -29.61
N ASP A 940 -29.71 42.78 -30.87
CA ASP A 940 -30.49 41.64 -31.37
C ASP A 940 -29.70 40.33 -31.36
N SER A 941 -28.37 40.39 -31.44
CA SER A 941 -27.46 39.25 -31.26
C SER A 941 -27.60 38.60 -29.88
N GLU A 942 -27.71 39.38 -28.82
CA GLU A 942 -27.86 38.89 -27.44
C GLU A 942 -29.27 38.38 -27.17
N LYS A 943 -30.28 39.00 -27.81
CA LYS A 943 -31.67 38.50 -27.79
C LYS A 943 -31.77 37.10 -28.41
N ILE A 944 -31.13 36.92 -29.57
CA ILE A 944 -31.08 35.63 -30.29
C ILE A 944 -30.35 34.57 -29.45
N LEU A 945 -29.21 34.92 -28.83
CA LEU A 945 -28.47 34.00 -27.97
C LEU A 945 -29.34 33.49 -26.81
N ARG A 946 -29.99 34.40 -26.07
CA ARG A 946 -30.86 34.03 -24.94
C ARG A 946 -32.09 33.24 -25.36
N LEU A 947 -32.65 33.51 -26.54
CA LEU A 947 -33.74 32.71 -27.12
C LEU A 947 -33.27 31.31 -27.52
N SER A 948 -32.08 31.20 -28.11
CA SER A 948 -31.50 29.91 -28.50
C SER A 948 -31.25 29.02 -27.28
N GLU A 949 -30.73 29.56 -26.18
CA GLU A 949 -30.56 28.84 -24.91
C GLU A 949 -31.85 28.23 -24.38
N THR A 950 -32.99 28.93 -24.54
CA THR A 950 -34.30 28.40 -24.15
C THR A 950 -34.80 27.26 -25.04
N LEU A 951 -34.39 27.20 -26.31
CA LEU A 951 -34.90 26.23 -27.29
C LEU A 951 -34.00 25.00 -27.48
N VAL A 952 -32.71 25.09 -27.12
CA VAL A 952 -31.76 23.97 -27.25
C VAL A 952 -32.28 22.70 -26.58
N ARG A 953 -32.72 22.77 -25.32
CA ARG A 953 -33.22 21.60 -24.58
C ARG A 953 -34.38 20.88 -25.28
N PRO A 954 -35.53 21.52 -25.55
CA PRO A 954 -36.64 20.82 -26.19
C PRO A 954 -36.30 20.27 -27.58
N VAL A 955 -35.44 20.96 -28.35
CA VAL A 955 -34.99 20.47 -29.66
C VAL A 955 -34.10 19.23 -29.54
N THR A 956 -33.14 19.22 -28.61
CA THR A 956 -32.33 18.02 -28.32
C THR A 956 -33.22 16.83 -27.93
N LEU A 957 -34.26 17.05 -27.13
CA LEU A 957 -35.20 15.99 -26.74
C LEU A 957 -35.99 15.45 -27.93
N LEU A 958 -36.39 16.31 -28.87
CA LEU A 958 -37.10 15.89 -30.08
C LEU A 958 -36.19 15.11 -31.05
N LEU A 959 -34.93 15.52 -31.19
CA LEU A 959 -33.94 14.80 -31.98
C LEU A 959 -33.64 13.41 -31.38
N ALA A 960 -33.57 13.32 -30.04
CA ALA A 960 -33.49 12.07 -29.30
C ALA A 960 -34.66 11.12 -29.57
N VAL A 961 -35.90 11.63 -29.52
CA VAL A 961 -37.11 10.86 -29.86
C VAL A 961 -37.04 10.33 -31.28
N LYS A 962 -36.66 11.19 -32.22
CA LYS A 962 -36.59 10.84 -33.65
C LYS A 962 -35.65 9.68 -33.88
N GLU A 963 -34.46 9.72 -33.29
CA GLU A 963 -33.47 8.67 -33.53
C GLU A 963 -33.86 7.37 -32.84
N ILE A 964 -34.48 7.42 -31.64
CA ILE A 964 -35.07 6.23 -31.01
C ILE A 964 -36.14 5.61 -31.92
N ALA A 965 -37.06 6.41 -32.43
CA ALA A 965 -38.14 5.92 -33.30
C ALA A 965 -37.60 5.28 -34.59
N ARG A 966 -36.64 5.95 -35.23
CA ARG A 966 -35.93 5.43 -36.41
C ARG A 966 -35.14 4.16 -36.11
N SER A 967 -34.59 4.06 -34.91
CA SER A 967 -33.81 2.90 -34.48
C SER A 967 -34.65 1.66 -34.31
N SER A 968 -35.80 1.82 -33.67
CA SER A 968 -36.75 0.76 -33.37
C SER A 968 -37.47 0.26 -34.62
N SER A 969 -37.68 1.12 -35.63
CA SER A 969 -38.27 0.72 -36.92
C SER A 969 -37.35 -0.12 -37.81
N MET A 970 -36.07 -0.32 -37.44
CA MET A 970 -35.14 -1.15 -38.22
C MET A 970 -34.91 -2.55 -37.64
N VAL A 971 -35.35 -2.81 -36.41
CA VAL A 971 -34.95 -4.02 -35.65
C VAL A 971 -36.12 -4.97 -35.41
N ILE A 972 -37.37 -4.53 -35.57
CA ILE A 972 -38.54 -5.25 -35.03
C ILE A 972 -39.60 -5.50 -36.11
N GLU A 973 -39.67 -6.73 -36.63
CA GLU A 973 -40.73 -7.16 -37.54
C GLU A 973 -42.12 -7.02 -36.89
N GLY A 974 -42.98 -6.16 -37.45
CA GLY A 974 -44.42 -6.10 -37.13
C GLY A 974 -44.93 -4.83 -36.43
N LYS A 975 -44.09 -3.84 -36.11
CA LYS A 975 -44.52 -2.52 -35.60
C LYS A 975 -43.91 -1.31 -36.34
N ASP A 976 -43.30 -1.52 -37.51
CA ASP A 976 -42.63 -0.49 -38.31
C ASP A 976 -43.52 0.72 -38.60
N GLU A 977 -44.81 0.50 -38.82
CA GLU A 977 -45.75 1.57 -39.20
C GLU A 977 -45.98 2.60 -38.07
N GLN A 978 -45.95 2.17 -36.80
CA GLN A 978 -46.19 3.07 -35.66
C GLN A 978 -44.99 3.95 -35.35
N PHE A 979 -43.78 3.38 -35.39
CA PHE A 979 -42.54 4.14 -35.20
C PHE A 979 -42.19 4.99 -36.42
N ALA A 980 -42.52 4.53 -37.64
CA ALA A 980 -42.43 5.35 -38.85
C ALA A 980 -43.35 6.57 -38.75
N LYS A 981 -44.60 6.39 -38.32
CA LYS A 981 -45.55 7.49 -38.11
C LYS A 981 -45.07 8.46 -37.02
N LEU A 982 -44.47 7.95 -35.95
CA LEU A 982 -43.90 8.80 -34.91
C LEU A 982 -42.70 9.61 -35.44
N THR A 983 -41.84 8.98 -36.24
CA THR A 983 -40.72 9.63 -36.90
C THR A 983 -41.22 10.71 -37.85
N GLU A 984 -42.26 10.43 -38.63
CA GLU A 984 -42.94 11.39 -39.52
C GLU A 984 -43.52 12.58 -38.75
N ILE A 985 -44.18 12.36 -37.60
CA ILE A 985 -44.73 13.45 -36.78
C ILE A 985 -43.59 14.32 -36.22
N VAL A 986 -42.51 13.72 -35.73
CA VAL A 986 -41.36 14.47 -35.21
C VAL A 986 -40.63 15.20 -36.33
N ASP A 987 -40.48 14.59 -37.51
CA ASP A 987 -39.95 15.26 -38.69
C ASP A 987 -40.84 16.42 -39.13
N GLY A 988 -42.16 16.27 -39.05
CA GLY A 988 -43.13 17.34 -39.31
C GLY A 988 -43.14 18.45 -38.24
N ILE A 989 -42.55 18.23 -37.07
CA ILE A 989 -42.29 19.28 -36.05
C ILE A 989 -40.94 19.95 -36.33
N LEU A 990 -39.92 19.17 -36.69
CA LEU A 990 -38.55 19.67 -36.94
C LEU A 990 -38.39 20.37 -38.30
N ALA A 991 -39.23 20.06 -39.29
CA ALA A 991 -39.21 20.64 -40.64
C ALA A 991 -40.25 21.75 -40.84
N ASP A 992 -40.93 22.16 -39.77
CA ASP A 992 -41.96 23.19 -39.82
C ASP A 992 -41.32 24.59 -39.85
N ASP A 993 -41.18 25.16 -41.05
CA ASP A 993 -40.54 26.46 -41.30
C ASP A 993 -41.18 27.61 -40.51
N GLU A 994 -42.47 27.51 -40.19
CA GLU A 994 -43.22 28.52 -39.42
C GLU A 994 -43.00 28.43 -37.91
N SER A 995 -42.50 27.30 -37.41
CA SER A 995 -42.27 27.09 -35.97
C SER A 995 -41.00 27.75 -35.43
N GLY A 996 -40.11 28.24 -36.31
CA GLY A 996 -38.76 28.68 -35.97
C GLY A 996 -37.79 27.53 -35.64
N ILE A 997 -38.30 26.34 -35.27
CA ILE A 997 -37.49 25.15 -34.96
C ILE A 997 -36.74 24.66 -36.19
N ALA A 998 -37.38 24.68 -37.37
CA ALA A 998 -36.75 24.26 -38.62
C ALA A 998 -35.55 25.13 -39.03
N ASN A 999 -35.59 26.43 -38.74
CA ASN A 999 -34.44 27.32 -38.97
C ASN A 999 -33.28 27.01 -38.01
N LEU A 1000 -33.58 26.64 -36.76
CA LEU A 1000 -32.58 26.16 -35.79
C LEU A 1000 -31.94 24.84 -36.26
N VAL A 1001 -32.76 23.88 -36.70
CA VAL A 1001 -32.32 22.55 -37.19
C VAL A 1001 -31.61 22.62 -38.55
N ALA A 1002 -32.02 23.53 -39.46
CA ALA A 1002 -31.38 23.76 -40.75
C ALA A 1002 -30.00 24.45 -40.60
N SER A 1003 -29.85 25.30 -39.57
CA SER A 1003 -28.57 25.89 -39.19
C SER A 1003 -27.56 24.86 -38.65
N GLU A 1004 -28.03 23.79 -38.01
CA GLU A 1004 -27.19 22.64 -37.63
C GLU A 1004 -26.79 21.76 -38.82
N ARG A 1005 -27.65 21.63 -39.84
CA ARG A 1005 -27.42 20.73 -40.99
C ARG A 1005 -26.56 21.31 -42.12
N SER A 1006 -26.30 22.62 -42.12
CA SER A 1006 -25.47 23.28 -43.15
C SER A 1006 -24.49 24.27 -42.53
N LEU A 1007 -23.20 23.92 -42.55
CA LEU A 1007 -22.12 24.80 -42.11
C LEU A 1007 -21.31 25.34 -43.29
N PRO A 1008 -21.53 26.58 -43.74
CA PRO A 1008 -20.49 27.43 -44.30
C PRO A 1008 -19.78 28.21 -43.18
N GLN A 1009 -18.52 28.60 -43.43
CA GLN A 1009 -17.52 29.13 -42.47
C GLN A 1009 -17.86 30.43 -41.70
N SER A 1010 -19.05 31.01 -41.82
CA SER A 1010 -19.48 32.16 -41.01
C SER A 1010 -20.99 32.33 -41.07
N ILE A 1011 -21.64 32.44 -39.91
CA ILE A 1011 -23.06 32.80 -39.77
C ILE A 1011 -23.17 34.33 -39.78
N ASP A 1012 -23.94 34.88 -40.71
CA ASP A 1012 -24.35 36.29 -40.71
C ASP A 1012 -25.65 36.44 -39.89
N ILE A 1013 -25.49 36.65 -38.59
CA ILE A 1013 -26.57 36.70 -37.59
C ILE A 1013 -27.51 37.89 -37.84
N THR A 1014 -27.10 38.87 -38.65
CA THR A 1014 -27.91 40.07 -38.99
C THR A 1014 -29.12 39.78 -39.87
N LYS A 1015 -29.27 38.55 -40.38
CA LYS A 1015 -30.42 38.11 -41.19
C LYS A 1015 -31.47 37.34 -40.39
N LEU A 1016 -31.24 37.09 -39.10
CA LEU A 1016 -32.20 36.42 -38.21
C LEU A 1016 -33.09 37.48 -37.56
N ASP A 1017 -34.33 37.59 -38.02
CA ASP A 1017 -35.33 38.46 -37.39
C ASP A 1017 -35.87 37.77 -36.12
N ALA A 1018 -35.49 38.29 -34.95
CA ALA A 1018 -35.89 37.76 -33.65
C ALA A 1018 -37.42 37.74 -33.46
N ALA A 1019 -38.17 38.53 -34.23
CA ALA A 1019 -39.63 38.53 -34.23
C ALA A 1019 -40.25 37.23 -34.75
N GLN A 1020 -39.52 36.42 -35.54
CA GLN A 1020 -40.03 35.19 -36.17
C GLN A 1020 -39.89 33.93 -35.28
N PHE A 1021 -39.21 34.00 -34.13
CA PHE A 1021 -38.71 32.78 -33.48
C PHE A 1021 -39.61 32.09 -32.46
N ILE A 1022 -40.82 32.59 -32.19
CA ILE A 1022 -41.88 31.80 -31.54
C ILE A 1022 -43.21 32.30 -32.08
N PRO A 1023 -43.94 31.50 -32.87
CA PRO A 1023 -45.21 31.93 -33.43
C PRO A 1023 -46.28 32.01 -32.34
N ASP A 1024 -47.23 32.92 -32.51
CA ASP A 1024 -48.52 32.88 -31.79
C ASP A 1024 -49.26 31.54 -32.03
N GLU A 1025 -48.82 30.75 -33.01
CA GLU A 1025 -49.30 29.42 -33.38
C GLU A 1025 -48.57 28.24 -32.72
N SER A 1026 -48.02 28.43 -31.52
CA SER A 1026 -47.51 27.32 -30.69
C SER A 1026 -48.55 26.20 -30.48
N ALA A 1027 -49.84 26.51 -30.66
CA ALA A 1027 -50.95 25.56 -30.70
C ALA A 1027 -50.75 24.39 -31.70
N MET A 1028 -50.18 24.63 -32.89
CA MET A 1028 -49.97 23.56 -33.88
C MET A 1028 -48.86 22.60 -33.45
N VAL A 1029 -47.73 23.13 -32.96
CA VAL A 1029 -46.63 22.30 -32.42
C VAL A 1029 -47.12 21.48 -31.24
N TYR A 1030 -47.86 22.08 -30.30
CA TYR A 1030 -48.46 21.34 -29.19
C TYR A 1030 -49.49 20.29 -29.66
N SER A 1031 -50.24 20.56 -30.73
CA SER A 1031 -51.18 19.59 -31.31
C SER A 1031 -50.45 18.38 -31.90
N LYS A 1032 -49.44 18.59 -32.75
CA LYS A 1032 -48.61 17.51 -33.33
C LYS A 1032 -47.90 16.71 -32.23
N LEU A 1033 -47.42 17.40 -31.19
CA LEU A 1033 -46.75 16.76 -30.08
C LEU A 1033 -47.71 15.96 -29.19
N ASN A 1034 -48.96 16.43 -29.02
CA ASN A 1034 -50.03 15.66 -28.39
C ASN A 1034 -50.40 14.42 -29.22
N GLU A 1035 -50.45 14.54 -30.54
CA GLU A 1035 -50.66 13.40 -31.43
C GLU A 1035 -49.53 12.37 -31.29
N ALA A 1036 -48.27 12.82 -31.24
CA ALA A 1036 -47.13 11.95 -30.99
C ALA A 1036 -47.21 11.26 -29.61
N ILE A 1037 -47.61 11.98 -28.56
CA ILE A 1037 -47.81 11.42 -27.21
C ILE A 1037 -48.93 10.38 -27.24
N GLU A 1038 -50.06 10.69 -27.87
CA GLU A 1038 -51.21 9.78 -27.96
C GLU A 1038 -50.86 8.52 -28.76
N GLN A 1039 -50.07 8.66 -29.82
CA GLN A 1039 -49.56 7.55 -30.61
C GLN A 1039 -48.60 6.66 -29.81
N ALA A 1040 -47.72 7.25 -28.98
CA ALA A 1040 -46.86 6.51 -28.07
C ALA A 1040 -47.66 5.82 -26.95
N ASP A 1041 -48.68 6.49 -26.39
CA ASP A 1041 -49.53 5.94 -25.32
C ASP A 1041 -50.39 4.77 -25.80
N ARG A 1042 -50.83 4.77 -27.08
CA ARG A 1042 -51.53 3.62 -27.70
C ARG A 1042 -50.65 2.36 -27.77
N THR A 1043 -49.33 2.51 -27.68
CA THR A 1043 -48.38 1.40 -27.68
C THR A 1043 -47.99 0.90 -26.30
N GLU A 1044 -48.35 1.63 -25.23
CA GLU A 1044 -48.05 1.31 -23.83
C GLU A 1044 -49.21 0.52 -23.20
N THR A 1045 -48.93 -0.51 -22.37
CA THR A 1045 -49.99 -1.28 -21.72
C THR A 1045 -50.66 -0.49 -20.57
N PRO A 1046 -51.98 -0.63 -20.33
CA PRO A 1046 -52.72 0.16 -19.33
C PRO A 1046 -52.18 0.10 -17.88
N LYS A 1047 -51.42 -0.97 -17.56
CA LYS A 1047 -50.80 -1.16 -16.23
C LYS A 1047 -49.62 -0.22 -15.98
N LEU A 1048 -48.76 -0.02 -16.98
CA LEU A 1048 -47.63 0.90 -16.90
C LEU A 1048 -48.13 2.35 -16.78
N TRP A 1049 -49.20 2.69 -17.53
CA TRP A 1049 -49.85 3.99 -17.44
C TRP A 1049 -50.41 4.30 -16.04
N GLN A 1050 -51.05 3.33 -15.37
CA GLN A 1050 -51.55 3.52 -13.99
C GLN A 1050 -50.43 3.64 -12.94
N GLN A 1051 -49.35 2.86 -13.07
CA GLN A 1051 -48.18 3.01 -12.21
C GLN A 1051 -47.53 4.39 -12.41
N GLN A 1052 -47.45 4.85 -13.65
CA GLN A 1052 -46.89 6.16 -14.00
C GLN A 1052 -47.72 7.32 -13.41
N LEU A 1053 -49.05 7.25 -13.50
CA LEU A 1053 -49.93 8.27 -12.92
C LEU A 1053 -49.73 8.40 -11.40
N GLN A 1054 -49.50 7.26 -10.71
CA GLN A 1054 -49.16 7.26 -9.28
C GLN A 1054 -47.78 7.85 -9.00
N PHE A 1055 -46.77 7.54 -9.84
CA PHE A 1055 -45.43 8.10 -9.68
C PHE A 1055 -45.39 9.61 -9.90
N ASP A 1056 -46.09 10.12 -10.92
CA ASP A 1056 -46.15 11.56 -11.19
C ASP A 1056 -46.87 12.30 -10.05
N GLN A 1057 -47.93 11.72 -9.48
CA GLN A 1057 -48.58 12.25 -8.27
C GLN A 1057 -47.64 12.28 -7.06
N GLN A 1058 -46.85 11.21 -6.83
CA GLN A 1058 -45.87 11.18 -5.74
C GLN A 1058 -44.74 12.19 -5.96
N ARG A 1059 -44.31 12.39 -7.21
CA ARG A 1059 -43.27 13.36 -7.56
C ARG A 1059 -43.74 14.79 -7.33
N ASP A 1060 -44.96 15.12 -7.77
CA ASP A 1060 -45.52 16.46 -7.57
C ASP A 1060 -45.71 16.76 -6.07
N GLN A 1061 -46.07 15.76 -5.27
CA GLN A 1061 -46.09 15.87 -3.80
C GLN A 1061 -44.68 16.10 -3.21
N MET A 1062 -43.66 15.42 -3.72
CA MET A 1062 -42.28 15.57 -3.24
C MET A 1062 -41.66 16.91 -3.65
N MET A 1063 -41.96 17.40 -4.86
CA MET A 1063 -41.58 18.73 -5.33
C MET A 1063 -42.24 19.84 -4.50
N GLN A 1064 -43.54 19.70 -4.20
CA GLN A 1064 -44.24 20.60 -3.28
C GLN A 1064 -43.62 20.58 -1.89
N PHE A 1065 -43.18 19.42 -1.40
CA PHE A 1065 -42.52 19.29 -0.09
C PHE A 1065 -41.13 19.95 -0.04
N GLU A 1066 -40.27 19.73 -1.05
CA GLU A 1066 -38.96 20.38 -1.14
C GLU A 1066 -39.10 21.90 -1.33
N GLN A 1067 -40.09 22.36 -2.10
CA GLN A 1067 -40.37 23.78 -2.23
C GLN A 1067 -40.81 24.39 -0.89
N LEU A 1068 -41.69 23.71 -0.13
CA LEU A 1068 -42.06 24.08 1.25
C LEU A 1068 -40.86 24.12 2.20
N LYS A 1069 -39.88 23.23 2.02
CA LYS A 1069 -38.66 23.18 2.83
C LYS A 1069 -37.72 24.33 2.47
N GLN A 1070 -37.56 24.65 1.20
CA GLN A 1070 -36.80 25.82 0.75
C GLN A 1070 -37.44 27.12 1.22
N ASP A 1071 -38.77 27.24 1.13
CA ASP A 1071 -39.51 28.38 1.64
C ASP A 1071 -39.35 28.51 3.16
N ARG A 1072 -39.36 27.41 3.92
CA ARG A 1072 -39.06 27.43 5.36
C ARG A 1072 -37.64 27.86 5.67
N LEU A 1073 -36.65 27.42 4.90
CA LEU A 1073 -35.25 27.82 5.07
C LEU A 1073 -35.07 29.31 4.74
N ARG A 1074 -35.74 29.79 3.69
CA ARG A 1074 -35.76 31.21 3.31
C ARG A 1074 -36.41 32.07 4.38
N VAL A 1075 -37.60 31.71 4.87
CA VAL A 1075 -38.28 32.40 5.97
C VAL A 1075 -37.43 32.38 7.25
N ARG A 1076 -36.72 31.28 7.52
CA ARG A 1076 -35.80 31.19 8.67
C ARG A 1076 -34.59 32.10 8.50
N ALA A 1077 -34.02 32.20 7.30
CA ALA A 1077 -32.93 33.12 7.00
C ALA A 1077 -33.39 34.60 7.09
N GLU A 1078 -34.57 34.92 6.56
CA GLU A 1078 -35.19 36.25 6.66
C GLU A 1078 -35.50 36.61 8.12
N PHE A 1079 -35.98 35.66 8.94
CA PHE A 1079 -36.19 35.85 10.38
C PHE A 1079 -34.90 36.11 11.15
N PHE A 1080 -33.80 35.40 10.85
CA PHE A 1080 -32.52 35.65 11.50
C PHE A 1080 -31.87 36.96 11.08
N ASN A 1081 -32.05 37.38 9.81
CA ASN A 1081 -31.60 38.70 9.36
C ASN A 1081 -32.40 39.82 10.06
N ALA A 1082 -33.71 39.66 10.26
CA ALA A 1082 -34.55 40.63 10.97
C ALA A 1082 -34.31 40.72 12.49
N ILE A 1083 -33.58 39.77 13.08
CA ILE A 1083 -33.11 39.84 14.49
C ILE A 1083 -31.71 40.47 14.57
N GLY A 1084 -30.98 40.50 13.46
CA GLY A 1084 -29.65 41.10 13.34
C GLY A 1084 -29.67 42.61 13.07
N ASP A 1085 -30.76 43.12 12.49
CA ASP A 1085 -31.10 44.55 12.37
C ASP A 1085 -31.87 45.04 13.62
#